data_AF-A0AA88YVL2-F1
#
_entry.id   AF-A0AA88YVL2-F1
#
_cell.length_a   1.000
_cell.length_b   1.000
_cell.length_c   1.000
_cell.angle_alpha   90.00
_cell.angle_beta   90.00
_cell.angle_gamma   90.00
#
_symmetry.space_group_name_H-M   'P 1'
#
loop_
_entity.id
_entity.type
_entity.pdbx_description
1 polymer ?
#
loop_
_entity_poly.entity_id
_entity_poly.type
_entity_poly.pdbx_seq_one_letter_code
_entity_poly.pdbx_strand_id
1 'polypeptide(L)'
;MELEEEGQSDLGLFIDCVFVLDFDPTVTFKEKKRWREIITTRGGTLSYIVTRQVTYVVLVKDVIPASCLRQRQASRYNIPVVSKAYLEDCLSCSHRLSPQKYLIQREEKVKDFTRGKITTNVKKSATQKQRKPVTLSSVRSWHLDDADSPIPNNDHYDLAKWSILKHDTKLQVLEIHSIQSGQYRLYSQPGEITQGKHLTPLEDPVVWYFDDVLDVISGFQQLYKLYQAAPNHMSPWKNPRFTSNQIGSNKLKLLLSEQCIFGSNVSTEVGQFVELLWREAVQETEEILTIPIQHIKKEKVEEAECLLQQIKEEVTSHTVTGSNKVNGLLEKLYKDVLPHKEKYRKSDITARDVTAKLDLCQLIKDLHEVSEATDWSTSASTAAKFWALRCHVTCLDQSHEEFNQIKNLILESSVGVEILAVYEVRRAVEDIRFSREIGNKKLLMHSSSPSNFLGILSRGLLLPNIVVSEYGVGRTDGGKLGCGIYFSDSASTCIQYSVPTRNGFCRLLLVCEVALGNVFRTEKIDSKLTAPPSGYQSVLGIKQGEATKNSDFMDDEYVIYAPCQQRIRYVVQYRLHGDPPVGGALSELVISDEGEEEEIAEACDKIDISDVKDIPDPLTKVQTGLSRKKNQSVPLKGVHVRSNYWTWLLSGGVNISTGKVKEKEKAHKEYKEAISKGHGAYLMDEEEPDVFTVSVGNLPSKSDVLIKITYISELEVDGDNIVFCLPSRIAPWVKDTALAQQTQEELASVKVKDTQHLDTTVHVSVEMPFEIRKIFSPSHQLKIKKTATKAVLEIPKNSSLDDGFKLLVTLAEIHVPRMWIEEHAEHRSTACMLAFYPEFECSLIDHPQVLILLDMSNSMKDQASVDAKKVALLTLEKLPPETEFNVTIFGTTHQELFHTSQRATKDNVNKAIQFVQDVRPVLGCSNVFLPLTSVFLLTPPGGITNVLLVSDGHINHGRQLLQSVAENSSKIRIFSLTVGPSPNHHLMRSLAARGGGVSCCFDGKSKSTWESQIDSVIDKVNQWGIQGVKVEWQQHSDNLPAPVQAPAHVTSIFNGSRIVVYGFVNNCSQAKLKALVEGYNFETVVSSSELSMTQGEMLHQLTARAVIRDYDEGILNDNFILQKLEKQNKKDYIIELSKKFSIVTQYTSFVAIEERNEEDERLDSESVEKLLGEESVDILPYVGWTIPDNWEEKNTVEIVTSLLRQGEIAEGFSQSEAERCYLSVLQYADDIKQDENLQDLVW
;
A
#
# COMPACT_ATOMS: atom_id res chain seq x y z
N MET A 1 -19.45 -81.24 38.66
CA MET A 1 -18.66 -80.05 38.97
C MET A 1 -18.59 -79.27 37.67
N GLU A 2 -19.69 -78.56 37.41
CA GLU A 2 -19.76 -77.07 37.50
C GLU A 2 -19.31 -76.50 36.15
N LEU A 3 -20.25 -76.35 35.20
CA LEU A 3 -21.11 -75.18 34.93
C LEU A 3 -20.39 -74.10 34.10
N GLU A 4 -20.99 -73.79 32.94
CA GLU A 4 -20.82 -72.59 32.10
C GLU A 4 -19.46 -72.51 31.34
N GLU A 5 -19.34 -72.29 30.02
CA GLU A 5 -20.02 -71.37 29.11
C GLU A 5 -20.07 -71.94 27.67
N GLU A 6 -21.27 -72.14 27.11
CA GLU A 6 -21.50 -72.03 25.66
C GLU A 6 -22.21 -70.69 25.44
N GLY A 7 -21.61 -69.80 24.64
CA GLY A 7 -22.24 -68.55 24.21
C GLY A 7 -21.49 -67.26 24.56
N GLN A 8 -20.20 -67.15 24.23
CA GLN A 8 -19.54 -65.85 24.19
C GLN A 8 -19.69 -65.20 22.81
N SER A 9 -20.40 -64.07 22.87
CA SER A 9 -20.80 -63.15 21.82
C SER A 9 -19.70 -62.68 20.88
N ASP A 10 -19.99 -62.73 19.58
CA ASP A 10 -19.37 -61.95 18.48
C ASP A 10 -19.50 -60.41 18.66
N LEU A 11 -20.04 -59.93 19.80
CA LEU A 11 -20.10 -58.52 20.18
C LEU A 11 -18.77 -58.11 20.82
N GLY A 12 -17.86 -57.59 20.00
CA GLY A 12 -16.65 -56.93 20.51
C GLY A 12 -15.45 -56.90 19.58
N LEU A 13 -15.58 -57.41 18.34
CA LEU A 13 -14.47 -57.52 17.39
C LEU A 13 -13.70 -56.20 17.17
N PHE A 14 -14.40 -55.06 17.25
CA PHE A 14 -13.87 -53.72 16.95
C PHE A 14 -13.92 -52.75 18.14
N ILE A 15 -14.01 -53.25 19.37
CA ILE A 15 -13.94 -52.41 20.57
C ILE A 15 -12.65 -51.56 20.57
N ASP A 16 -12.78 -50.31 21.01
CA ASP A 16 -11.74 -49.26 21.03
C ASP A 16 -11.16 -48.86 19.67
N CYS A 17 -11.79 -49.28 18.56
CA CYS A 17 -11.38 -48.89 17.22
C CYS A 17 -12.32 -47.82 16.64
N VAL A 18 -11.74 -46.71 16.21
CA VAL A 18 -12.44 -45.64 15.49
C VAL A 18 -12.08 -45.74 14.01
N PHE A 19 -13.09 -45.96 13.17
CA PHE A 19 -12.93 -46.11 11.72
C PHE A 19 -13.42 -44.88 10.96
N VAL A 20 -12.68 -44.48 9.95
CA VAL A 20 -13.17 -43.60 8.88
C VAL A 20 -13.30 -44.44 7.61
N LEU A 21 -14.52 -44.53 7.09
CA LEU A 21 -14.80 -45.23 5.83
C LEU A 21 -14.80 -44.25 4.67
N ASP A 22 -13.90 -44.47 3.71
CA ASP A 22 -13.82 -43.68 2.50
C ASP A 22 -14.42 -44.46 1.32
N PHE A 23 -15.64 -44.04 0.92
CA PHE A 23 -16.42 -44.70 -0.12
C PHE A 23 -16.39 -43.90 -1.43
N ASP A 24 -16.40 -44.59 -2.57
CA ASP A 24 -16.59 -43.95 -3.88
C ASP A 24 -18.03 -43.37 -4.01
N PRO A 25 -18.22 -42.21 -4.67
CA PRO A 25 -19.55 -41.68 -5.02
C PRO A 25 -20.46 -42.66 -5.77
N THR A 26 -19.91 -43.61 -6.52
CA THR A 26 -20.63 -44.66 -7.28
C THR A 26 -21.18 -45.81 -6.43
N VAL A 27 -20.73 -45.98 -5.18
CA VAL A 27 -21.18 -47.06 -4.29
C VAL A 27 -22.61 -46.78 -3.81
N THR A 28 -23.47 -47.81 -3.91
CA THR A 28 -24.90 -47.70 -3.57
C THR A 28 -25.12 -47.41 -2.07
N PHE A 29 -26.19 -46.70 -1.75
CA PHE A 29 -26.54 -46.37 -0.36
C PHE A 29 -26.73 -47.63 0.52
N LYS A 30 -27.26 -48.72 -0.05
CA LYS A 30 -27.44 -50.00 0.65
C LYS A 30 -26.11 -50.61 1.12
N GLU A 31 -25.07 -50.54 0.30
CA GLU A 31 -23.73 -51.07 0.67
C GLU A 31 -23.02 -50.19 1.69
N LYS A 32 -23.14 -48.85 1.56
CA LYS A 32 -22.61 -47.91 2.58
C LYS A 32 -23.24 -48.14 3.94
N LYS A 33 -24.56 -48.39 3.97
CA LYS A 33 -25.30 -48.68 5.20
C LYS A 33 -24.88 -50.02 5.82
N ARG A 34 -24.74 -51.07 4.99
CA ARG A 34 -24.29 -52.40 5.42
C ARG A 34 -22.94 -52.38 6.15
N TRP A 35 -21.93 -51.68 5.61
CA TRP A 35 -20.61 -51.62 6.23
C TRP A 35 -20.59 -50.84 7.55
N ARG A 36 -21.38 -49.77 7.64
CA ARG A 36 -21.51 -49.00 8.88
C ARG A 36 -22.15 -49.84 9.98
N GLU A 37 -23.24 -50.53 9.66
CA GLU A 37 -23.94 -51.42 10.59
C GLU A 37 -23.05 -52.56 11.07
N ILE A 38 -22.26 -53.17 10.19
CA ILE A 38 -21.33 -54.27 10.54
C ILE A 38 -20.30 -53.82 11.59
N ILE A 39 -19.75 -52.61 11.45
CA ILE A 39 -18.72 -52.08 12.36
C ILE A 39 -19.35 -51.68 13.70
N THR A 40 -20.48 -50.97 13.68
CA THR A 40 -21.14 -50.51 14.92
C THR A 40 -21.73 -51.65 15.73
N THR A 41 -22.30 -52.68 15.08
CA THR A 41 -22.89 -53.84 15.78
C THR A 41 -21.82 -54.69 16.47
N ARG A 42 -20.55 -54.57 16.07
CA ARG A 42 -19.40 -55.28 16.67
C ARG A 42 -18.49 -54.39 17.52
N GLY A 43 -18.99 -53.24 17.97
CA GLY A 43 -18.34 -52.38 18.97
C GLY A 43 -17.38 -51.31 18.41
N GLY A 44 -17.29 -51.14 17.09
CA GLY A 44 -16.47 -50.10 16.48
C GLY A 44 -17.19 -48.76 16.36
N THR A 45 -16.44 -47.66 16.52
CA THR A 45 -16.98 -46.29 16.39
C THR A 45 -16.66 -45.73 15.01
N LEU A 46 -17.61 -45.04 14.38
CA LEU A 46 -17.41 -44.42 13.06
C LEU A 46 -17.20 -42.91 13.19
N SER A 47 -16.13 -42.40 12.60
CA SER A 47 -15.90 -40.97 12.43
C SER A 47 -16.07 -40.57 10.96
N TYR A 48 -16.62 -39.38 10.72
CA TYR A 48 -16.75 -38.78 9.38
C TYR A 48 -15.53 -37.94 8.99
N ILE A 49 -14.66 -37.60 9.95
CA ILE A 49 -13.48 -36.74 9.80
C ILE A 49 -12.25 -37.49 10.33
N VAL A 50 -11.10 -37.33 9.66
CA VAL A 50 -9.84 -37.93 10.11
C VAL A 50 -9.23 -37.06 11.21
N THR A 51 -9.28 -37.54 12.46
CA THR A 51 -8.68 -36.90 13.64
C THR A 51 -7.61 -37.82 14.24
N ARG A 52 -6.75 -37.32 15.16
CA ARG A 52 -5.74 -38.14 15.85
C ARG A 52 -6.30 -39.33 16.64
N GLN A 53 -7.60 -39.34 16.93
CA GLN A 53 -8.28 -40.44 17.63
C GLN A 53 -8.73 -41.57 16.69
N VAL A 54 -8.65 -41.36 15.37
CA VAL A 54 -9.01 -42.38 14.37
C VAL A 54 -7.93 -43.46 14.33
N THR A 55 -8.36 -44.71 14.43
CA THR A 55 -7.47 -45.89 14.49
C THR A 55 -7.16 -46.43 13.10
N TYR A 56 -8.15 -46.44 12.20
CA TYR A 56 -8.01 -46.97 10.84
C TYR A 56 -8.80 -46.13 9.83
N VAL A 57 -8.19 -45.90 8.65
CA VAL A 57 -8.93 -45.41 7.47
C VAL A 57 -9.09 -46.57 6.51
N VAL A 58 -10.33 -46.94 6.20
CA VAL A 58 -10.62 -48.09 5.33
C VAL A 58 -11.04 -47.58 3.95
N LEU A 59 -10.32 -48.01 2.93
CA LEU A 59 -10.61 -47.74 1.53
C LEU A 59 -11.41 -48.90 0.93
N VAL A 60 -12.55 -48.57 0.35
CA VAL A 60 -13.40 -49.56 -0.33
C VAL A 60 -13.03 -49.71 -1.83
N LYS A 61 -11.90 -49.10 -2.25
CA LYS A 61 -11.33 -49.14 -3.61
C LYS A 61 -10.06 -49.99 -3.71
N ASP A 62 -9.80 -50.50 -4.91
CA ASP A 62 -8.52 -51.14 -5.30
C ASP A 62 -7.56 -50.19 -6.05
N VAL A 63 -7.91 -48.92 -6.33
CA VAL A 63 -7.02 -47.91 -6.98
C VAL A 63 -7.23 -46.49 -6.42
N ILE A 64 -6.14 -45.72 -6.25
CA ILE A 64 -6.08 -44.45 -5.50
C ILE A 64 -5.99 -43.23 -6.44
N PRO A 65 -6.83 -42.17 -6.29
CA PRO A 65 -6.53 -40.85 -6.83
C PRO A 65 -5.68 -40.02 -5.83
N ALA A 66 -4.61 -39.37 -6.31
CA ALA A 66 -3.61 -38.63 -5.52
C ALA A 66 -4.12 -37.37 -4.77
N SER A 67 -5.42 -37.05 -4.88
CA SER A 67 -6.04 -35.84 -4.37
C SER A 67 -6.95 -36.03 -3.14
N CYS A 68 -7.05 -37.25 -2.57
CA CYS A 68 -7.94 -37.45 -1.43
C CYS A 68 -7.40 -36.78 -0.15
N LEU A 69 -8.08 -35.70 0.28
CA LEU A 69 -7.77 -34.91 1.48
C LEU A 69 -7.63 -35.78 2.74
N ARG A 70 -8.45 -36.82 2.86
CA ARG A 70 -8.47 -37.74 4.01
C ARG A 70 -7.23 -38.62 4.10
N GLN A 71 -6.61 -38.99 2.97
CA GLN A 71 -5.36 -39.76 2.97
C GLN A 71 -4.18 -38.90 3.39
N ARG A 72 -4.11 -37.63 2.93
CA ARG A 72 -3.08 -36.68 3.39
C ARG A 72 -3.19 -36.42 4.89
N GLN A 73 -4.41 -36.28 5.40
CA GLN A 73 -4.66 -36.16 6.84
C GLN A 73 -4.28 -37.43 7.61
N ALA A 74 -4.60 -38.61 7.08
CA ALA A 74 -4.20 -39.88 7.69
C ALA A 74 -2.67 -40.02 7.76
N SER A 75 -1.95 -39.70 6.68
CA SER A 75 -0.48 -39.67 6.67
C SER A 75 0.09 -38.64 7.64
N ARG A 76 -0.50 -37.44 7.74
CA ARG A 76 -0.08 -36.42 8.72
C ARG A 76 -0.20 -36.90 10.17
N TYR A 77 -1.18 -37.75 10.47
CA TYR A 77 -1.41 -38.29 11.80
C TYR A 77 -0.84 -39.71 11.99
N ASN A 78 -0.08 -40.25 11.02
CA ASN A 78 0.43 -41.62 11.03
C ASN A 78 -0.66 -42.70 11.26
N ILE A 79 -1.84 -42.49 10.69
CA ILE A 79 -2.97 -43.43 10.80
C ILE A 79 -2.89 -44.43 9.64
N PRO A 80 -2.92 -45.75 9.92
CA PRO A 80 -2.83 -46.78 8.89
C PRO A 80 -4.04 -46.77 7.97
N VAL A 81 -3.77 -46.72 6.67
CA VAL A 81 -4.78 -46.78 5.60
C VAL A 81 -4.83 -48.21 5.06
N VAL A 82 -5.96 -48.88 5.29
CA VAL A 82 -6.16 -50.31 4.98
C VAL A 82 -7.24 -50.53 3.91
N SER A 83 -7.13 -51.61 3.14
CA SER A 83 -8.17 -52.00 2.16
C SER A 83 -9.39 -52.63 2.83
N LYS A 84 -10.53 -52.66 2.12
CA LYS A 84 -11.76 -53.33 2.60
C LYS A 84 -11.57 -54.81 2.95
N ALA A 85 -10.59 -55.49 2.34
CA ALA A 85 -10.28 -56.89 2.62
C ALA A 85 -9.89 -57.10 4.10
N TYR A 86 -9.36 -56.08 4.76
CA TYR A 86 -9.08 -56.11 6.19
C TYR A 86 -10.33 -56.42 7.02
N LEU A 87 -11.45 -55.74 6.72
CA LEU A 87 -12.69 -55.94 7.45
C LEU A 87 -13.29 -57.31 7.13
N GLU A 88 -13.25 -57.73 5.86
CA GLU A 88 -13.79 -59.03 5.41
C GLU A 88 -13.04 -60.21 6.05
N ASP A 89 -11.72 -60.15 6.13
CA ASP A 89 -10.91 -61.22 6.72
C ASP A 89 -10.98 -61.23 8.25
N CYS A 90 -11.11 -60.07 8.90
CA CYS A 90 -11.37 -60.01 10.34
C CYS A 90 -12.74 -60.62 10.68
N LEU A 91 -13.72 -60.50 9.78
CA LEU A 91 -15.06 -61.08 9.95
C LEU A 91 -15.06 -62.59 9.73
N SER A 92 -14.28 -63.11 8.77
CA SER A 92 -14.23 -64.54 8.48
C SER A 92 -13.45 -65.34 9.55
N CYS A 93 -12.48 -64.70 10.19
CA CYS A 93 -11.65 -65.32 11.22
C CYS A 93 -12.10 -65.04 12.67
N SER A 94 -13.22 -64.34 12.86
CA SER A 94 -13.81 -63.97 14.18
C SER A 94 -12.81 -63.38 15.20
N HIS A 95 -11.72 -62.77 14.74
CA HIS A 95 -10.76 -62.03 15.58
C HIS A 95 -10.06 -60.93 14.75
N ARG A 96 -9.53 -59.90 15.42
CA ARG A 96 -8.86 -58.76 14.77
C ARG A 96 -7.49 -59.15 14.23
N LEU A 97 -7.33 -59.10 12.90
CA LEU A 97 -6.08 -59.37 12.20
C LEU A 97 -5.10 -58.18 12.26
N SER A 98 -3.82 -58.45 12.01
CA SER A 98 -2.79 -57.41 11.87
C SER A 98 -3.01 -56.59 10.59
N PRO A 99 -3.03 -55.24 10.67
CA PRO A 99 -3.28 -54.38 9.52
C PRO A 99 -2.12 -54.35 8.51
N GLN A 100 -0.92 -54.82 8.87
CA GLN A 100 0.29 -54.72 8.04
C GLN A 100 0.14 -55.34 6.65
N LYS A 101 -0.58 -56.45 6.52
CA LYS A 101 -0.81 -57.12 5.23
C LYS A 101 -1.82 -56.41 4.33
N TYR A 102 -2.57 -55.46 4.88
CA TYR A 102 -3.67 -54.75 4.22
C TYR A 102 -3.38 -53.27 4.03
N LEU A 103 -2.19 -52.81 4.43
CA LEU A 103 -1.71 -51.45 4.26
C LEU A 103 -1.52 -51.14 2.77
N ILE A 104 -2.10 -50.02 2.34
CA ILE A 104 -1.98 -49.55 0.96
C ILE A 104 -0.76 -48.63 0.76
N GLN A 105 -0.13 -48.15 1.85
CA GLN A 105 1.10 -47.35 1.80
C GLN A 105 2.35 -48.23 1.97
N ARG A 106 3.33 -48.11 1.05
CA ARG A 106 4.67 -48.73 1.16
C ARG A 106 5.49 -48.06 2.26
N GLU A 107 6.06 -48.86 3.16
CA GLU A 107 6.97 -48.44 4.22
C GLU A 107 8.25 -47.78 3.67
N GLU A 108 8.52 -46.53 4.03
CA GLU A 108 9.90 -46.04 4.10
C GLU A 108 10.53 -46.51 5.41
N LYS A 109 11.66 -47.23 5.29
CA LYS A 109 12.35 -47.89 6.40
C LYS A 109 12.85 -46.89 7.45
N VAL A 110 12.22 -46.89 8.62
CA VAL A 110 12.78 -46.31 9.84
C VAL A 110 13.76 -47.31 10.46
N LYS A 111 14.99 -46.87 10.77
CA LYS A 111 16.02 -47.69 11.43
C LYS A 111 15.62 -47.99 12.88
N ASP A 112 15.65 -49.27 13.24
CA ASP A 112 15.40 -49.77 14.59
C ASP A 112 16.35 -49.17 15.63
N PHE A 113 15.78 -48.67 16.72
CA PHE A 113 16.50 -48.35 17.96
C PHE A 113 16.35 -49.50 18.95
N THR A 114 17.48 -50.12 19.31
CA THR A 114 17.56 -51.13 20.37
C THR A 114 17.47 -50.47 21.76
N ARG A 115 16.66 -51.08 22.64
CA ARG A 115 16.45 -50.66 24.04
C ARG A 115 17.75 -50.81 24.86
N GLY A 116 18.26 -49.71 25.38
CA GLY A 116 19.33 -49.65 26.38
C GLY A 116 19.03 -48.59 27.43
N LYS A 117 19.27 -48.94 28.70
CA LYS A 117 18.93 -48.20 29.94
C LYS A 117 19.33 -46.72 29.94
N ILE A 118 18.46 -45.93 30.57
CA ILE A 118 18.61 -44.52 30.90
C ILE A 118 19.81 -44.33 31.84
N THR A 119 20.78 -43.53 31.41
CA THR A 119 21.62 -42.73 32.29
C THR A 119 21.82 -41.37 31.63
N THR A 120 21.50 -40.33 32.41
CA THR A 120 21.60 -38.91 32.11
C THR A 120 22.96 -38.53 31.55
N ASN A 121 22.98 -38.01 30.33
CA ASN A 121 23.99 -37.07 29.87
C ASN A 121 23.39 -36.22 28.74
N VAL A 122 23.38 -34.91 28.99
CA VAL A 122 23.05 -33.85 28.04
C VAL A 122 23.82 -34.11 26.74
N LYS A 123 23.12 -34.54 25.69
CA LYS A 123 23.65 -34.54 24.33
C LYS A 123 23.14 -33.29 23.63
N LYS A 124 24.08 -32.37 23.37
CA LYS A 124 23.93 -31.28 22.41
C LYS A 124 23.20 -31.79 21.18
N SER A 125 22.24 -30.98 20.70
CA SER A 125 21.46 -31.21 19.51
C SER A 125 22.32 -31.73 18.36
N ALA A 126 21.76 -32.67 17.61
CA ALA A 126 22.38 -33.20 16.40
C ALA A 126 22.75 -32.03 15.48
N THR A 127 24.05 -31.87 15.20
CA THR A 127 24.52 -31.00 14.13
C THR A 127 23.76 -31.36 12.85
N GLN A 128 22.95 -30.42 12.37
CA GLN A 128 22.37 -30.50 11.03
C GLN A 128 23.52 -30.77 10.05
N LYS A 129 23.47 -31.91 9.35
CA LYS A 129 24.37 -32.15 8.22
C LYS A 129 24.14 -31.00 7.23
N GLN A 130 25.13 -30.12 7.06
CA GLN A 130 25.11 -29.11 6.01
C GLN A 130 24.80 -29.79 4.67
N ARG A 131 23.65 -29.43 4.07
CA ARG A 131 23.24 -29.88 2.73
C ARG A 131 24.33 -29.38 1.77
N LYS A 132 24.95 -30.27 0.99
CA LYS A 132 25.98 -29.85 0.01
C LYS A 132 25.30 -29.05 -1.11
N PRO A 133 25.85 -27.90 -1.53
CA PRO A 133 25.26 -27.09 -2.59
C PRO A 133 25.24 -27.87 -3.91
N VAL A 134 24.14 -27.81 -4.66
CA VAL A 134 24.00 -28.42 -5.98
C VAL A 134 24.94 -27.75 -6.97
N THR A 135 25.72 -28.53 -7.71
CA THR A 135 26.60 -28.03 -8.78
C THR A 135 25.83 -27.98 -10.10
N LEU A 136 25.81 -26.84 -10.78
CA LEU A 136 25.03 -26.64 -12.02
C LEU A 136 25.37 -27.66 -13.13
N SER A 137 26.61 -28.14 -13.18
CA SER A 137 27.05 -29.17 -14.14
C SER A 137 26.39 -30.54 -13.95
N SER A 138 25.76 -30.77 -12.80
CA SER A 138 25.00 -32.00 -12.52
C SER A 138 23.51 -31.89 -12.89
N VAL A 139 23.04 -30.69 -13.24
CA VAL A 139 21.64 -30.41 -13.59
C VAL A 139 21.50 -30.33 -15.11
N ARG A 140 20.54 -31.07 -15.67
CA ARG A 140 20.28 -31.08 -17.12
C ARG A 140 19.73 -29.72 -17.58
N SER A 141 20.34 -29.15 -18.62
CA SER A 141 19.85 -27.96 -19.33
C SER A 141 18.94 -28.35 -20.49
N TRP A 142 18.02 -27.45 -20.86
CA TRP A 142 17.09 -27.59 -21.97
C TRP A 142 17.08 -26.31 -22.80
N HIS A 143 16.75 -26.40 -24.09
CA HIS A 143 16.33 -25.23 -24.86
C HIS A 143 14.83 -24.98 -24.61
N LEU A 144 14.41 -23.71 -24.70
CA LEU A 144 13.07 -23.30 -24.30
C LEU A 144 11.93 -24.02 -25.07
N ASP A 145 12.16 -24.39 -26.33
CA ASP A 145 11.18 -25.02 -27.21
C ASP A 145 11.38 -26.56 -27.35
N ASP A 146 12.20 -27.17 -26.51
CA ASP A 146 12.39 -28.62 -26.51
C ASP A 146 11.10 -29.34 -26.07
N ALA A 147 10.57 -30.21 -26.94
CA ALA A 147 9.35 -30.99 -26.69
C ALA A 147 9.43 -31.91 -25.46
N ASP A 148 10.65 -32.30 -25.07
CA ASP A 148 10.95 -33.16 -23.93
C ASP A 148 11.16 -32.36 -22.61
N SER A 149 11.06 -31.04 -22.65
CA SER A 149 11.24 -30.18 -21.47
C SER A 149 10.19 -30.52 -20.39
N PRO A 150 10.59 -30.60 -19.10
CA PRO A 150 9.69 -30.99 -18.01
C PRO A 150 8.54 -30.01 -17.79
N ILE A 151 8.68 -28.75 -18.22
CA ILE A 151 7.62 -27.74 -18.13
C ILE A 151 7.49 -27.04 -19.48
N PRO A 152 6.31 -27.13 -20.15
CA PRO A 152 6.10 -26.51 -21.45
C PRO A 152 6.26 -24.99 -21.36
N ASN A 153 6.73 -24.37 -22.44
CA ASN A 153 6.85 -22.93 -22.57
C ASN A 153 5.45 -22.30 -22.50
N ASN A 154 5.06 -21.85 -21.30
CA ASN A 154 3.79 -21.21 -21.04
C ASN A 154 4.05 -19.88 -20.32
N ASP A 155 3.30 -18.82 -20.66
CA ASP A 155 3.47 -17.48 -20.08
C ASP A 155 3.07 -17.39 -18.58
N HIS A 156 2.79 -18.53 -17.94
CA HIS A 156 2.34 -18.65 -16.55
C HIS A 156 3.53 -18.82 -15.59
N TYR A 157 4.40 -17.81 -15.51
CA TYR A 157 5.52 -17.74 -14.56
C TYR A 157 5.64 -16.34 -13.99
N ASP A 158 6.13 -16.16 -12.76
CA ASP A 158 6.49 -14.86 -12.20
C ASP A 158 8.01 -14.65 -12.23
N LEU A 159 8.44 -13.44 -12.58
CA LEU A 159 9.85 -13.09 -12.59
C LEU A 159 10.29 -12.79 -11.15
N ALA A 160 11.04 -13.72 -10.56
CA ALA A 160 11.51 -13.61 -9.18
C ALA A 160 12.76 -12.74 -9.07
N LYS A 161 13.69 -12.88 -10.03
CA LYS A 161 14.95 -12.11 -10.06
C LYS A 161 15.55 -12.09 -11.45
N TRP A 162 16.33 -11.05 -11.76
CA TRP A 162 17.03 -10.95 -13.03
C TRP A 162 18.36 -10.18 -12.89
N SER A 163 19.26 -10.36 -13.85
CA SER A 163 20.50 -9.60 -13.99
C SER A 163 20.95 -9.56 -15.44
N ILE A 164 21.48 -8.41 -15.87
CA ILE A 164 22.08 -8.24 -17.20
C ILE A 164 23.57 -7.97 -17.01
N LEU A 165 24.40 -8.86 -17.55
CA LEU A 165 25.85 -8.73 -17.56
C LEU A 165 26.33 -8.23 -18.93
N LYS A 166 27.35 -7.38 -18.95
CA LYS A 166 27.90 -6.74 -20.15
C LYS A 166 29.42 -6.78 -20.18
N HIS A 167 29.97 -7.05 -21.36
CA HIS A 167 31.36 -6.79 -21.72
C HIS A 167 31.40 -6.27 -23.16
N ASP A 168 31.85 -5.03 -23.35
CA ASP A 168 31.85 -4.32 -24.65
C ASP A 168 30.47 -4.31 -25.33
N THR A 169 30.30 -5.07 -26.42
CA THR A 169 29.05 -5.24 -27.16
C THR A 169 28.27 -6.47 -26.73
N LYS A 170 28.89 -7.44 -26.05
CA LYS A 170 28.27 -8.71 -25.63
C LYS A 170 27.50 -8.55 -24.33
N LEU A 171 26.36 -9.23 -24.26
CA LEU A 171 25.44 -9.24 -23.15
C LEU A 171 25.05 -10.66 -22.75
N GLN A 172 24.81 -10.85 -21.46
CA GLN A 172 24.21 -12.06 -20.92
C GLN A 172 23.06 -11.68 -20.00
N VAL A 173 21.87 -12.20 -20.27
CA VAL A 173 20.69 -12.03 -19.43
C VAL A 173 20.48 -13.30 -18.62
N LEU A 174 20.34 -13.15 -17.30
CA LEU A 174 20.07 -14.21 -16.35
C LEU A 174 18.77 -13.91 -15.61
N GLU A 175 17.86 -14.88 -15.54
CA GLU A 175 16.55 -14.71 -14.90
C GLU A 175 16.18 -15.92 -14.05
N ILE A 176 15.49 -15.68 -12.94
CA ILE A 176 14.85 -16.70 -12.11
C ILE A 176 13.34 -16.54 -12.26
N HIS A 177 12.70 -17.60 -12.73
CA HIS A 177 11.26 -17.70 -12.87
C HIS A 177 10.69 -18.59 -11.76
N SER A 178 9.63 -18.12 -11.11
CA SER A 178 8.80 -18.90 -10.18
C SER A 178 7.56 -19.40 -10.93
N ILE A 179 7.30 -20.70 -10.88
CA ILE A 179 6.18 -21.34 -11.58
C ILE A 179 5.14 -21.77 -10.53
N GLN A 180 3.85 -21.73 -10.88
CA GLN A 180 2.72 -22.04 -10.00
C GLN A 180 2.69 -23.54 -9.60
N SER A 181 3.61 -23.97 -8.75
CA SER A 181 3.70 -25.28 -8.06
C SER A 181 4.88 -25.37 -7.07
N GLY A 182 5.60 -24.26 -6.82
CA GLY A 182 6.85 -24.28 -6.03
C GLY A 182 8.06 -24.76 -6.84
N GLN A 183 7.94 -24.81 -8.16
CA GLN A 183 9.03 -25.10 -9.08
C GLN A 183 9.64 -23.82 -9.63
N TYR A 184 10.92 -23.88 -9.94
CA TYR A 184 11.70 -22.72 -10.36
C TYR A 184 12.45 -23.04 -11.65
N ARG A 185 12.57 -22.02 -12.50
CA ARG A 185 13.29 -22.10 -13.78
C ARG A 185 14.35 -21.01 -13.84
N LEU A 186 15.61 -21.40 -13.94
CA LEU A 186 16.73 -20.51 -14.25
C LEU A 186 16.82 -20.36 -15.76
N TYR A 187 16.86 -19.13 -16.25
CA TYR A 187 16.87 -18.79 -17.67
C TYR A 187 18.12 -17.97 -17.99
N SER A 188 18.78 -18.31 -19.09
CA SER A 188 19.99 -17.64 -19.56
C SER A 188 19.91 -17.38 -21.06
N GLN A 189 20.10 -16.13 -21.48
CA GLN A 189 20.11 -15.75 -22.89
C GLN A 189 21.29 -14.84 -23.23
N PRO A 190 22.16 -15.22 -24.19
CA PRO A 190 23.20 -14.36 -24.71
C PRO A 190 22.64 -13.37 -25.74
N GLY A 191 23.21 -12.17 -25.81
CA GLY A 191 22.87 -11.20 -26.83
C GLY A 191 23.94 -10.14 -27.06
N GLU A 192 23.66 -9.20 -27.95
CA GLU A 192 24.60 -8.15 -28.35
C GLU A 192 23.89 -6.81 -28.58
N ILE A 193 24.66 -5.74 -28.37
CA ILE A 193 24.25 -4.35 -28.65
C ILE A 193 24.62 -4.01 -30.09
N THR A 194 23.61 -3.85 -30.94
CA THR A 194 23.77 -3.41 -32.34
C THR A 194 23.54 -1.90 -32.50
N GLN A 195 23.92 -1.32 -33.65
CA GLN A 195 23.94 0.12 -33.94
C GLN A 195 22.68 0.84 -33.40
N GLY A 196 22.87 1.87 -32.56
CA GLY A 196 21.76 2.66 -32.01
C GLY A 196 21.11 2.15 -30.71
N LYS A 197 21.78 1.28 -29.93
CA LYS A 197 21.30 0.69 -28.66
C LYS A 197 20.18 -0.35 -28.83
N HIS A 198 20.19 -1.09 -29.95
CA HIS A 198 19.29 -2.21 -30.17
C HIS A 198 19.84 -3.49 -29.52
N LEU A 199 19.00 -4.19 -28.76
CA LEU A 199 19.33 -5.45 -28.10
C LEU A 199 18.87 -6.63 -28.95
N THR A 200 19.81 -7.42 -29.48
CA THR A 200 19.53 -8.59 -30.33
C THR A 200 20.04 -9.89 -29.69
N PRO A 201 19.23 -10.98 -29.66
CA PRO A 201 19.69 -12.27 -29.15
C PRO A 201 20.72 -12.90 -30.10
N LEU A 202 21.76 -13.54 -29.55
CA LEU A 202 22.73 -14.31 -30.36
C LEU A 202 22.32 -15.78 -30.52
N GLU A 203 21.81 -16.39 -29.46
CA GLU A 203 21.47 -17.81 -29.40
C GLU A 203 20.13 -18.00 -28.66
N ASP A 204 19.55 -19.18 -28.85
CA ASP A 204 18.33 -19.58 -28.17
C ASP A 204 18.55 -19.67 -26.65
N PRO A 205 17.54 -19.28 -25.85
CA PRO A 205 17.66 -19.30 -24.41
C PRO A 205 17.81 -20.73 -23.86
N VAL A 206 18.69 -20.85 -22.87
CA VAL A 206 18.94 -22.09 -22.14
C VAL A 206 18.26 -22.01 -20.78
N VAL A 207 17.57 -23.08 -20.39
CA VAL A 207 16.82 -23.17 -19.13
C VAL A 207 17.21 -24.38 -18.28
N TRP A 208 17.19 -24.19 -16.96
CA TRP A 208 17.35 -25.25 -15.95
C TRP A 208 16.16 -25.24 -15.00
N TYR A 209 15.70 -26.41 -14.59
CA TYR A 209 14.56 -26.58 -13.70
C TYR A 209 15.00 -27.10 -12.34
N PHE A 210 14.39 -26.57 -11.28
CA PHE A 210 14.68 -26.92 -9.90
C PHE A 210 13.38 -26.98 -9.10
N ASP A 211 13.35 -27.87 -8.10
CA ASP A 211 12.22 -28.02 -7.17
C ASP A 211 12.43 -27.27 -5.85
N ASP A 212 13.65 -26.79 -5.57
CA ASP A 212 14.03 -26.11 -4.32
C ASP A 212 14.59 -24.70 -4.61
N VAL A 213 14.13 -23.69 -3.86
CA VAL A 213 14.57 -22.27 -3.97
C VAL A 213 16.08 -22.11 -3.82
N LEU A 214 16.66 -22.76 -2.80
CA LEU A 214 18.07 -22.61 -2.46
C LEU A 214 18.98 -23.12 -3.59
N ASP A 215 18.55 -24.17 -4.29
CA ASP A 215 19.31 -24.75 -5.39
C ASP A 215 19.31 -23.84 -6.61
N VAL A 216 18.20 -23.15 -6.87
CA VAL A 216 18.09 -22.15 -7.95
C VAL A 216 18.97 -20.94 -7.68
N ILE A 217 18.95 -20.44 -6.44
CA ILE A 217 19.79 -19.31 -6.03
C ILE A 217 21.27 -19.70 -6.14
N SER A 218 21.64 -20.90 -5.70
CA SER A 218 22.99 -21.45 -5.88
C SER A 218 23.37 -21.55 -7.36
N GLY A 219 22.46 -22.06 -8.21
CA GLY A 219 22.67 -22.15 -9.65
C GLY A 219 22.87 -20.78 -10.31
N PHE A 220 22.03 -19.81 -9.95
CA PHE A 220 22.16 -18.41 -10.39
C PHE A 220 23.51 -17.82 -9.98
N GLN A 221 23.94 -18.02 -8.72
CA GLN A 221 25.24 -17.56 -8.24
C GLN A 221 26.41 -18.19 -9.01
N GLN A 222 26.32 -19.49 -9.34
CA GLN A 222 27.36 -20.19 -10.11
C GLN A 222 27.47 -19.63 -11.52
N LEU A 223 26.35 -19.43 -12.22
CA LEU A 223 26.35 -18.79 -13.54
C LEU A 223 26.89 -17.37 -13.47
N TYR A 224 26.43 -16.58 -12.51
CA TYR A 224 26.86 -15.21 -12.31
C TYR A 224 28.39 -15.11 -12.14
N LYS A 225 28.98 -15.95 -11.28
CA LYS A 225 30.43 -16.02 -11.08
C LYS A 225 31.18 -16.51 -12.33
N LEU A 226 30.60 -17.45 -13.07
CA LEU A 226 31.20 -17.99 -14.29
C LEU A 226 31.32 -16.92 -15.38
N TYR A 227 30.32 -16.06 -15.55
CA TYR A 227 30.38 -14.95 -16.52
C TYR A 227 31.26 -13.78 -16.07
N GLN A 228 31.47 -13.58 -14.76
CA GLN A 228 32.45 -12.62 -14.24
C GLN A 228 33.89 -13.11 -14.36
N ALA A 229 34.12 -14.41 -14.28
CA ALA A 229 35.44 -15.02 -14.39
C ALA A 229 35.99 -14.94 -15.83
N ALA A 230 37.31 -15.08 -15.96
CA ALA A 230 37.96 -15.20 -17.26
C ALA A 230 37.44 -16.45 -18.00
N PRO A 231 37.13 -16.38 -19.31
CA PRO A 231 37.52 -15.33 -20.27
C PRO A 231 36.47 -14.23 -20.53
N ASN A 232 35.32 -14.25 -19.86
CA ASN A 232 34.18 -13.40 -20.23
C ASN A 232 34.26 -11.98 -19.66
N HIS A 233 34.85 -11.81 -18.47
CA HIS A 233 35.06 -10.52 -17.80
C HIS A 233 33.81 -9.62 -17.70
N MET A 234 32.61 -10.20 -17.74
CA MET A 234 31.38 -9.41 -17.82
C MET A 234 31.07 -8.74 -16.48
N SER A 235 30.65 -7.48 -16.54
CA SER A 235 30.25 -6.68 -15.38
C SER A 235 28.73 -6.43 -15.40
N PRO A 236 28.06 -6.29 -14.24
CA PRO A 236 26.64 -6.00 -14.20
C PRO A 236 26.35 -4.65 -14.87
N TRP A 237 25.44 -4.65 -15.85
CA TRP A 237 25.02 -3.44 -16.53
C TRP A 237 23.90 -2.77 -15.73
N LYS A 238 24.29 -1.78 -14.94
CA LYS A 238 23.37 -0.98 -14.11
C LYS A 238 22.62 0.02 -14.99
N ASN A 239 21.29 0.05 -14.90
CA ASN A 239 20.37 0.94 -15.63
C ASN A 239 20.55 0.97 -17.17
N PRO A 240 20.26 -0.16 -17.86
CA PRO A 240 20.36 -0.22 -19.32
C PRO A 240 19.30 0.68 -19.99
N ARG A 241 19.74 1.65 -20.80
CA ARG A 241 18.86 2.45 -21.68
C ARG A 241 18.96 1.91 -23.10
N PHE A 242 17.86 1.42 -23.67
CA PHE A 242 17.81 0.87 -25.04
C PHE A 242 16.53 1.30 -25.76
N THR A 243 16.57 1.28 -27.09
CA THR A 243 15.47 1.68 -27.99
C THR A 243 14.57 0.49 -28.37
N SER A 244 15.08 -0.74 -28.26
CA SER A 244 14.31 -1.97 -28.43
C SER A 244 14.83 -3.09 -27.55
N ASN A 245 13.94 -3.87 -26.95
CA ASN A 245 14.30 -5.00 -26.10
C ASN A 245 13.84 -6.34 -26.67
N GLN A 246 14.71 -7.04 -27.41
CA GLN A 246 14.41 -8.38 -27.93
C GLN A 246 15.00 -9.50 -27.06
N ILE A 247 15.79 -9.15 -26.04
CA ILE A 247 16.47 -10.11 -25.16
C ILE A 247 15.69 -10.25 -23.83
N GLY A 248 15.67 -11.44 -23.27
CA GLY A 248 15.01 -11.78 -22.01
C GLY A 248 13.58 -12.29 -22.17
N SER A 249 13.00 -12.70 -21.05
CA SER A 249 11.61 -13.15 -20.98
C SER A 249 10.61 -12.01 -21.28
N ASN A 250 9.38 -12.38 -21.62
CA ASN A 250 8.31 -11.42 -21.89
C ASN A 250 8.06 -10.47 -20.70
N LYS A 251 8.10 -11.01 -19.46
CA LYS A 251 7.94 -10.20 -18.25
C LYS A 251 9.11 -9.26 -18.01
N LEU A 252 10.35 -9.72 -18.23
CA LEU A 252 11.51 -8.85 -18.11
C LEU A 252 11.49 -7.74 -19.15
N LYS A 253 11.11 -8.03 -20.39
CA LYS A 253 10.98 -7.04 -21.48
C LYS A 253 10.01 -5.91 -21.11
N LEU A 254 8.87 -6.26 -20.53
CA LEU A 254 7.88 -5.32 -20.02
C LEU A 254 8.46 -4.43 -18.91
N LEU A 255 9.05 -5.01 -17.87
CA LEU A 255 9.65 -4.26 -16.77
C LEU A 255 10.75 -3.30 -17.26
N LEU A 256 11.62 -3.78 -18.14
CA LEU A 256 12.71 -3.01 -18.73
C LEU A 256 12.22 -1.86 -19.62
N SER A 257 11.09 -2.06 -20.32
CA SER A 257 10.47 -1.00 -21.12
C SER A 257 9.86 0.10 -20.26
N GLU A 258 9.21 -0.27 -19.14
CA GLU A 258 8.68 0.69 -18.17
C GLU A 258 9.83 1.51 -17.56
N GLN A 259 10.93 0.86 -17.17
CA GLN A 259 12.12 1.55 -16.64
C GLN A 259 12.74 2.56 -17.62
N CYS A 260 12.73 2.27 -18.92
CA CYS A 260 13.26 3.19 -19.92
C CYS A 260 12.41 4.46 -20.09
N ILE A 261 11.08 4.34 -19.96
CA ILE A 261 10.15 5.47 -20.06
C ILE A 261 10.43 6.50 -18.95
N PHE A 262 10.63 6.04 -17.71
CA PHE A 262 10.93 6.92 -16.58
C PHE A 262 12.31 7.61 -16.65
N GLY A 263 13.21 7.14 -17.50
CA GLY A 263 14.57 7.67 -17.64
C GLY A 263 14.82 8.52 -18.90
N SER A 264 13.82 8.70 -19.78
CA SER A 264 13.95 9.46 -21.02
C SER A 264 13.50 10.92 -20.85
N ASN A 265 14.34 11.86 -21.27
CA ASN A 265 13.93 13.26 -21.37
C ASN A 265 12.87 13.41 -22.47
N VAL A 266 11.76 14.06 -22.16
CA VAL A 266 10.67 14.29 -23.10
C VAL A 266 11.05 15.45 -24.03
N SER A 267 11.04 15.23 -25.36
CA SER A 267 11.29 16.31 -26.30
C SER A 267 10.14 17.32 -26.29
N THR A 268 10.41 18.56 -26.67
CA THR A 268 9.42 19.65 -26.70
C THR A 268 8.19 19.32 -27.55
N GLU A 269 8.39 18.66 -28.68
CA GLU A 269 7.32 18.26 -29.61
C GLU A 269 6.45 17.15 -29.01
N VAL A 270 7.08 16.17 -28.35
CA VAL A 270 6.37 15.07 -27.67
C VAL A 270 5.61 15.62 -26.47
N GLY A 271 6.18 16.56 -25.72
CA GLY A 271 5.51 17.24 -24.62
C GLY A 271 4.26 17.99 -25.06
N GLN A 272 4.33 18.76 -26.14
CA GLN A 272 3.18 19.44 -26.73
C GLN A 272 2.10 18.45 -27.21
N PHE A 273 2.51 17.33 -27.81
CA PHE A 273 1.59 16.28 -28.22
C PHE A 273 0.86 15.64 -27.04
N VAL A 274 1.58 15.32 -25.96
CA VAL A 274 0.98 14.77 -24.73
C VAL A 274 -0.01 15.75 -24.11
N GLU A 275 0.36 17.02 -23.96
CA GLU A 275 -0.56 18.05 -23.43
C GLU A 275 -1.81 18.21 -24.29
N LEU A 276 -1.69 18.11 -25.61
CA LEU A 276 -2.83 18.12 -26.51
C LEU A 276 -3.79 16.95 -26.23
N LEU A 277 -3.27 15.73 -26.07
CA LEU A 277 -4.09 14.54 -25.78
C LEU A 277 -4.84 14.66 -24.46
N TRP A 278 -4.14 15.07 -23.41
CA TRP A 278 -4.73 15.25 -22.08
C TRP A 278 -5.81 16.33 -22.09
N ARG A 279 -5.53 17.48 -22.72
CA ARG A 279 -6.49 18.58 -22.81
C ARG A 279 -7.76 18.17 -23.55
N GLU A 280 -7.66 17.49 -24.69
CA GLU A 280 -8.84 17.06 -25.46
C GLU A 280 -9.70 16.04 -24.69
N ALA A 281 -9.06 15.10 -23.98
CA ALA A 281 -9.77 14.11 -23.17
C ALA A 281 -10.49 14.75 -21.97
N VAL A 282 -9.80 15.61 -21.21
CA VAL A 282 -10.40 16.31 -20.05
C VAL A 282 -11.53 17.25 -20.50
N GLN A 283 -11.30 18.06 -21.53
CA GLN A 283 -12.31 19.02 -22.01
C GLN A 283 -13.58 18.34 -22.53
N GLU A 284 -13.49 17.18 -23.18
CA GLU A 284 -14.70 16.46 -23.61
C GLU A 284 -15.55 16.03 -22.42
N THR A 285 -14.93 15.51 -21.38
CA THR A 285 -15.65 15.08 -20.16
C THR A 285 -16.21 16.26 -19.39
N GLU A 286 -15.46 17.35 -19.22
CA GLU A 286 -15.93 18.59 -18.58
C GLU A 286 -17.07 19.24 -19.33
N GLU A 287 -17.11 19.11 -20.66
CA GLU A 287 -18.23 19.65 -21.43
C GLU A 287 -19.52 18.88 -21.13
N ILE A 288 -19.45 17.55 -21.06
CA ILE A 288 -20.62 16.68 -20.94
C ILE A 288 -21.11 16.58 -19.48
N LEU A 289 -20.17 16.46 -18.53
CA LEU A 289 -20.42 16.21 -17.12
C LEU A 289 -20.55 17.53 -16.34
N THR A 290 -21.31 17.47 -15.25
CA THR A 290 -21.51 18.61 -14.34
C THR A 290 -20.43 18.64 -13.25
N ILE A 291 -19.94 17.47 -12.87
CA ILE A 291 -18.94 17.29 -11.81
C ILE A 291 -17.60 16.91 -12.47
N PRO A 292 -16.45 17.42 -11.97
CA PRO A 292 -15.13 16.98 -12.41
C PRO A 292 -14.93 15.48 -12.22
N ILE A 293 -14.15 14.85 -13.11
CA ILE A 293 -13.86 13.41 -13.07
C ILE A 293 -13.28 12.96 -11.73
N GLN A 294 -12.48 13.80 -11.08
CA GLN A 294 -11.87 13.55 -9.76
C GLN A 294 -12.87 13.08 -8.68
N HIS A 295 -14.13 13.48 -8.78
CA HIS A 295 -15.16 13.13 -7.80
C HIS A 295 -16.02 11.92 -8.20
N ILE A 296 -15.81 11.35 -9.39
CA ILE A 296 -16.55 10.19 -9.88
C ILE A 296 -15.78 8.94 -9.48
N LYS A 297 -16.36 8.05 -8.68
CA LYS A 297 -15.69 6.78 -8.33
C LYS A 297 -15.80 5.77 -9.46
N LYS A 298 -14.80 4.89 -9.63
CA LYS A 298 -14.82 3.80 -10.63
C LYS A 298 -16.07 2.91 -10.52
N GLU A 299 -16.50 2.63 -9.29
CA GLU A 299 -17.73 1.89 -8.97
C GLU A 299 -19.00 2.53 -9.56
N LYS A 300 -19.04 3.87 -9.62
CA LYS A 300 -20.17 4.60 -10.21
C LYS A 300 -20.17 4.53 -11.73
N VAL A 301 -18.99 4.50 -12.36
CA VAL A 301 -18.88 4.31 -13.81
C VAL A 301 -19.32 2.90 -14.22
N GLU A 302 -19.01 1.89 -13.40
CA GLU A 302 -19.49 0.51 -13.58
C GLU A 302 -21.02 0.42 -13.39
N GLU A 303 -21.59 1.12 -12.39
CA GLU A 303 -23.04 1.23 -12.22
C GLU A 303 -23.69 1.89 -13.46
N ALA A 304 -23.07 2.90 -14.05
CA ALA A 304 -23.57 3.58 -15.24
C ALA A 304 -23.61 2.68 -16.48
N GLU A 305 -22.59 1.85 -16.69
CA GLU A 305 -22.55 0.89 -17.80
C GLU A 305 -23.68 -0.14 -17.69
N CYS A 306 -23.92 -0.65 -16.47
CA CYS A 306 -25.01 -1.58 -16.21
C CYS A 306 -26.37 -0.95 -16.54
N LEU A 307 -26.61 0.29 -16.12
CA LEU A 307 -27.84 1.03 -16.46
C LEU A 307 -27.97 1.27 -17.97
N LEU A 308 -26.88 1.65 -18.65
CA LEU A 308 -26.88 1.86 -20.11
C LEU A 308 -27.18 0.57 -20.88
N GLN A 309 -26.72 -0.59 -20.39
CA GLN A 309 -27.07 -1.89 -20.96
C GLN A 309 -28.56 -2.21 -20.79
N GLN A 310 -29.13 -1.99 -19.60
CA GLN A 310 -30.57 -2.16 -19.36
C GLN A 310 -31.42 -1.23 -20.25
N ILE A 311 -31.01 0.02 -20.41
CA ILE A 311 -31.65 0.97 -21.31
C ILE A 311 -31.62 0.45 -22.75
N LYS A 312 -30.51 -0.12 -23.19
CA LYS A 312 -30.36 -0.66 -24.54
C LYS A 312 -31.30 -1.82 -24.81
N GLU A 313 -31.42 -2.76 -23.88
CA GLU A 313 -32.34 -3.91 -24.00
C GLU A 313 -33.78 -3.44 -24.16
N GLU A 314 -34.21 -2.49 -23.33
CA GLU A 314 -35.56 -1.93 -23.36
C GLU A 314 -35.84 -1.08 -24.61
N VAL A 315 -34.83 -0.35 -25.13
CA VAL A 315 -34.94 0.39 -26.40
C VAL A 315 -35.07 -0.58 -27.59
N THR A 316 -34.41 -1.74 -27.56
CA THR A 316 -34.52 -2.74 -28.64
C THR A 316 -35.84 -3.51 -28.62
N SER A 317 -36.51 -3.64 -27.46
CA SER A 317 -37.70 -4.48 -27.27
C SER A 317 -39.02 -3.86 -27.74
N HIS A 318 -39.03 -2.58 -28.17
CA HIS A 318 -40.17 -1.88 -28.81
C HIS A 318 -41.54 -2.08 -28.12
N THR A 319 -41.64 -1.87 -26.79
CA THR A 319 -42.94 -1.87 -26.06
C THR A 319 -43.29 -0.48 -25.50
N VAL A 320 -44.58 -0.11 -25.54
CA VAL A 320 -45.08 1.20 -25.01
C VAL A 320 -44.85 1.33 -23.50
N THR A 321 -44.83 0.21 -22.77
CA THR A 321 -44.49 0.13 -21.34
C THR A 321 -43.00 0.35 -21.05
N GLY A 322 -42.12 0.16 -22.03
CA GLY A 322 -40.67 0.39 -21.90
C GLY A 322 -40.30 1.86 -21.76
N SER A 323 -41.06 2.79 -22.36
CA SER A 323 -40.73 4.23 -22.36
C SER A 323 -40.70 4.86 -20.96
N ASN A 324 -41.66 4.53 -20.09
CA ASN A 324 -41.66 5.03 -18.71
C ASN A 324 -40.51 4.45 -17.86
N LYS A 325 -40.15 3.19 -18.11
CA LYS A 325 -39.04 2.52 -17.42
C LYS A 325 -37.69 3.05 -17.89
N VAL A 326 -37.53 3.30 -19.20
CA VAL A 326 -36.34 3.95 -19.78
C VAL A 326 -36.18 5.36 -19.22
N ASN A 327 -37.24 6.15 -19.12
CA ASN A 327 -37.17 7.48 -18.52
C ASN A 327 -36.74 7.43 -17.04
N GLY A 328 -37.24 6.47 -16.26
CA GLY A 328 -36.79 6.27 -14.87
C GLY A 328 -35.33 5.85 -14.76
N LEU A 329 -34.85 4.95 -15.63
CA LEU A 329 -33.43 4.56 -15.69
C LEU A 329 -32.53 5.72 -16.12
N LEU A 330 -33.00 6.58 -17.02
CA LEU A 330 -32.28 7.77 -17.47
C LEU A 330 -32.21 8.87 -16.42
N GLU A 331 -33.27 9.07 -15.65
CA GLU A 331 -33.20 9.98 -14.50
C GLU A 331 -32.17 9.49 -13.48
N LYS A 332 -32.19 8.18 -13.15
CA LYS A 332 -31.18 7.59 -12.25
C LYS A 332 -29.77 7.77 -12.81
N LEU A 333 -29.57 7.51 -14.10
CA LEU A 333 -28.27 7.70 -14.76
C LEU A 333 -27.80 9.16 -14.69
N TYR A 334 -28.65 10.13 -15.06
CA TYR A 334 -28.28 11.53 -15.17
C TYR A 334 -28.28 12.32 -13.87
N LYS A 335 -28.91 11.84 -12.80
CA LYS A 335 -28.94 12.51 -11.49
C LYS A 335 -28.06 11.82 -10.44
N ASP A 336 -28.08 10.49 -10.37
CA ASP A 336 -27.51 9.76 -9.24
C ASP A 336 -26.15 9.11 -9.53
N VAL A 337 -25.86 8.82 -10.81
CA VAL A 337 -24.67 8.04 -11.20
C VAL A 337 -23.66 8.86 -12.01
N LEU A 338 -24.08 9.46 -13.12
CA LEU A 338 -23.25 10.32 -13.97
C LEU A 338 -23.99 11.64 -14.25
N PRO A 339 -23.76 12.69 -13.44
CA PRO A 339 -24.48 13.95 -13.57
C PRO A 339 -24.09 14.72 -14.83
N HIS A 340 -24.99 14.75 -15.80
CA HIS A 340 -24.80 15.44 -17.08
C HIS A 340 -25.31 16.88 -17.06
N LYS A 341 -24.67 17.81 -17.79
CA LYS A 341 -25.19 19.17 -18.01
C LYS A 341 -26.51 19.12 -18.78
N GLU A 342 -27.42 20.06 -18.53
CA GLU A 342 -28.78 20.06 -19.08
C GLU A 342 -28.82 19.94 -20.61
N LYS A 343 -27.89 20.60 -21.32
CA LYS A 343 -27.77 20.53 -22.79
C LYS A 343 -27.52 19.12 -23.35
N TYR A 344 -27.05 18.17 -22.54
CA TYR A 344 -26.75 16.79 -22.95
C TYR A 344 -27.70 15.75 -22.37
N ARG A 345 -28.76 16.18 -21.67
CA ARG A 345 -29.84 15.30 -21.21
C ARG A 345 -30.88 15.18 -22.33
N LYS A 346 -30.99 13.99 -22.91
CA LYS A 346 -32.02 13.68 -23.93
C LYS A 346 -33.14 12.88 -23.28
N SER A 347 -34.39 13.24 -23.56
CA SER A 347 -35.58 12.49 -23.14
C SER A 347 -35.85 11.29 -24.04
N ASP A 348 -35.55 11.40 -25.34
CA ASP A 348 -35.66 10.31 -26.31
C ASP A 348 -34.26 9.87 -26.74
N ILE A 349 -33.88 8.65 -26.38
CA ILE A 349 -32.54 8.10 -26.61
C ILE A 349 -32.59 7.01 -27.67
N THR A 350 -31.73 7.14 -28.68
CA THR A 350 -31.53 6.11 -29.71
C THR A 350 -30.42 5.13 -29.32
N ALA A 351 -30.36 3.96 -29.95
CA ALA A 351 -29.26 3.00 -29.74
C ALA A 351 -27.87 3.61 -30.02
N ARG A 352 -27.80 4.59 -30.94
CA ARG A 352 -26.58 5.36 -31.23
C ARG A 352 -26.17 6.25 -30.06
N ASP A 353 -27.14 6.88 -29.40
CA ASP A 353 -26.89 7.71 -28.21
C ASP A 353 -26.42 6.87 -27.02
N VAL A 354 -27.00 5.67 -26.82
CA VAL A 354 -26.52 4.73 -25.78
C VAL A 354 -25.05 4.35 -26.02
N THR A 355 -24.68 4.08 -27.28
CA THR A 355 -23.31 3.74 -27.64
C THR A 355 -22.34 4.89 -27.35
N ALA A 356 -22.70 6.12 -27.73
CA ALA A 356 -21.90 7.29 -27.40
C ALA A 356 -21.72 7.50 -25.87
N LYS A 357 -22.70 7.10 -25.05
CA LYS A 357 -22.58 7.14 -23.57
C LYS A 357 -21.70 6.02 -23.01
N LEU A 358 -21.70 4.85 -23.63
CA LEU A 358 -20.77 3.78 -23.27
C LEU A 358 -19.33 4.16 -23.62
N ASP A 359 -19.12 4.81 -24.77
CA ASP A 359 -17.81 5.33 -25.16
C ASP A 359 -17.32 6.40 -24.16
N LEU A 360 -18.22 7.27 -23.68
CA LEU A 360 -17.92 8.22 -22.61
C LEU A 360 -17.54 7.51 -21.29
N CYS A 361 -18.22 6.43 -20.91
CA CYS A 361 -17.84 5.66 -19.71
C CYS A 361 -16.44 5.07 -19.86
N GLN A 362 -16.09 4.59 -21.05
CA GLN A 362 -14.74 4.11 -21.33
C GLN A 362 -13.71 5.23 -21.25
N LEU A 363 -14.00 6.42 -21.82
CA LEU A 363 -13.12 7.58 -21.73
C LEU A 363 -12.89 8.00 -20.27
N ILE A 364 -13.94 7.98 -19.43
CA ILE A 364 -13.82 8.28 -17.99
C ILE A 364 -12.91 7.25 -17.31
N LYS A 365 -13.07 5.95 -17.59
CA LYS A 365 -12.19 4.90 -17.05
C LYS A 365 -10.74 5.09 -17.49
N ASP A 366 -10.54 5.38 -18.77
CA ASP A 366 -9.21 5.63 -19.34
C ASP A 366 -8.55 6.84 -18.65
N LEU A 367 -9.31 7.93 -18.45
CA LEU A 367 -8.84 9.11 -17.71
C LEU A 367 -8.56 8.80 -16.24
N HIS A 368 -9.39 7.99 -15.57
CA HIS A 368 -9.13 7.55 -14.19
C HIS A 368 -7.83 6.76 -14.08
N GLU A 369 -7.60 5.78 -14.95
CA GLU A 369 -6.40 4.94 -14.92
C GLU A 369 -5.12 5.76 -15.16
N VAL A 370 -5.16 6.71 -16.09
CA VAL A 370 -4.03 7.58 -16.40
C VAL A 370 -3.85 8.67 -15.32
N SER A 371 -4.93 9.20 -14.75
CA SER A 371 -4.87 10.24 -13.69
C SER A 371 -4.49 9.69 -12.32
N GLU A 372 -4.85 8.43 -12.01
CA GLU A 372 -4.35 7.71 -10.84
C GLU A 372 -2.83 7.55 -10.90
N ALA A 373 -2.25 7.34 -12.08
CA ALA A 373 -0.80 7.24 -12.25
C ALA A 373 -0.07 8.58 -11.98
N THR A 374 -0.79 9.71 -12.00
CA THR A 374 -0.27 11.05 -11.70
C THR A 374 -0.77 11.62 -10.37
N ASP A 375 -1.35 10.77 -9.50
CA ASP A 375 -1.95 11.14 -8.20
C ASP A 375 -2.93 12.32 -8.29
N TRP A 376 -3.70 12.42 -9.39
CA TRP A 376 -4.69 13.49 -9.65
C TRP A 376 -4.14 14.92 -9.57
N SER A 377 -2.82 15.10 -9.59
CA SER A 377 -2.21 16.41 -9.48
C SER A 377 -2.54 17.27 -10.70
N THR A 378 -3.25 18.37 -10.48
CA THR A 378 -3.58 19.36 -11.52
C THR A 378 -2.34 20.08 -12.07
N SER A 379 -1.19 19.95 -11.38
CA SER A 379 0.10 20.51 -11.76
C SER A 379 1.13 19.42 -12.09
N ALA A 380 0.69 18.22 -12.49
CA ALA A 380 1.59 17.16 -12.93
C ALA A 380 2.45 17.65 -14.10
N SER A 381 3.77 17.45 -14.01
CA SER A 381 4.70 17.83 -15.07
C SER A 381 4.38 17.08 -16.36
N THR A 382 4.78 17.66 -17.50
CA THR A 382 4.63 17.04 -18.82
C THR A 382 5.25 15.65 -18.86
N ALA A 383 6.36 15.45 -18.14
CA ALA A 383 7.01 14.16 -17.98
C ALA A 383 6.13 13.13 -17.24
N ALA A 384 5.48 13.52 -16.14
CA ALA A 384 4.56 12.63 -15.41
C ALA A 384 3.37 12.21 -16.28
N LYS A 385 2.79 13.15 -17.04
CA LYS A 385 1.70 12.88 -18.00
C LYS A 385 2.13 11.94 -19.12
N PHE A 386 3.36 12.07 -19.61
CA PHE A 386 3.95 11.17 -20.61
C PHE A 386 4.16 9.77 -20.04
N TRP A 387 4.69 9.65 -18.82
CA TRP A 387 4.92 8.36 -18.16
C TRP A 387 3.62 7.61 -17.89
N ALA A 388 2.53 8.32 -17.59
CA ALA A 388 1.21 7.75 -17.40
C ALA A 388 0.65 7.05 -18.66
N LEU A 389 1.10 7.43 -19.86
CA LEU A 389 0.69 6.75 -21.11
C LEU A 389 1.29 5.36 -21.28
N ARG A 390 2.35 5.02 -20.52
CA ARG A 390 3.05 3.71 -20.60
C ARG A 390 3.45 3.31 -22.03
N CYS A 391 3.70 4.30 -22.90
CA CYS A 391 4.11 4.10 -24.28
C CYS A 391 5.32 4.99 -24.61
N HIS A 392 6.16 4.52 -25.52
CA HIS A 392 7.28 5.29 -26.02
C HIS A 392 6.84 6.01 -27.29
N VAL A 393 6.88 7.35 -27.25
CA VAL A 393 6.49 8.20 -28.38
C VAL A 393 7.69 9.04 -28.81
N THR A 394 8.02 9.00 -30.10
CA THR A 394 9.10 9.81 -30.69
C THR A 394 8.62 10.51 -31.94
N CYS A 395 8.89 11.81 -32.05
CA CYS A 395 8.63 12.58 -33.27
C CYS A 395 9.64 12.20 -34.35
N LEU A 396 9.16 11.81 -35.54
CA LEU A 396 10.03 11.52 -36.68
C LEU A 396 10.42 12.81 -37.40
N ASP A 397 11.70 12.94 -37.75
CA ASP A 397 12.17 14.04 -38.59
C ASP A 397 11.62 13.90 -40.02
N GLN A 398 11.32 15.04 -40.66
CA GLN A 398 10.78 15.10 -42.02
C GLN A 398 11.75 14.53 -43.06
N SER A 399 13.05 14.49 -42.74
CA SER A 399 14.10 13.90 -43.58
C SER A 399 14.14 12.37 -43.51
N HIS A 400 13.46 11.75 -42.54
CA HIS A 400 13.51 10.32 -42.29
C HIS A 400 12.80 9.50 -43.38
N GLU A 401 13.35 8.33 -43.73
CA GLU A 401 12.79 7.45 -44.77
C GLU A 401 11.37 6.96 -44.41
N GLU A 402 11.17 6.55 -43.16
CA GLU A 402 9.85 6.12 -42.66
C GLU A 402 8.80 7.24 -42.72
N PHE A 403 9.18 8.50 -42.48
CA PHE A 403 8.25 9.64 -42.58
C PHE A 403 7.72 9.76 -44.02
N ASN A 404 8.61 9.63 -45.01
CA ASN A 404 8.23 9.69 -46.43
C ASN A 404 7.38 8.48 -46.84
N GLN A 405 7.64 7.29 -46.30
CA GLN A 405 6.81 6.11 -46.54
C GLN A 405 5.37 6.29 -46.06
N ILE A 406 5.18 6.77 -44.82
CA ILE A 406 3.85 7.03 -44.25
C ILE A 406 3.15 8.18 -44.97
N LYS A 407 3.90 9.23 -45.34
CA LYS A 407 3.38 10.34 -46.13
C LYS A 407 2.85 9.88 -47.48
N ASN A 408 3.59 9.04 -48.19
CA ASN A 408 3.14 8.49 -49.47
C ASN A 408 1.90 7.60 -49.31
N LEU A 409 1.87 6.73 -48.29
CA LEU A 409 0.71 5.87 -48.00
C LEU A 409 -0.60 6.67 -47.85
N ILE A 410 -0.55 7.82 -47.17
CA ILE A 410 -1.72 8.68 -46.92
C ILE A 410 -2.08 9.50 -48.16
N LEU A 411 -1.08 10.06 -48.85
CA LEU A 411 -1.29 10.91 -50.03
C LEU A 411 -1.76 10.11 -51.26
N GLU A 412 -1.34 8.86 -51.42
CA GLU A 412 -1.84 7.97 -52.48
C GLU A 412 -3.33 7.63 -52.30
N SER A 413 -3.81 7.70 -51.06
CA SER A 413 -5.14 7.23 -50.65
C SER A 413 -6.14 8.37 -50.35
N SER A 414 -5.74 9.64 -50.49
CA SER A 414 -6.60 10.81 -50.22
C SER A 414 -6.15 12.08 -50.94
N VAL A 415 -7.09 12.97 -51.27
CA VAL A 415 -6.81 14.28 -51.90
C VAL A 415 -7.08 15.40 -50.90
N GLY A 416 -6.11 16.30 -50.70
CA GLY A 416 -6.26 17.51 -49.89
C GLY A 416 -5.90 17.39 -48.40
N VAL A 417 -4.99 16.47 -48.06
CA VAL A 417 -4.44 16.26 -46.71
C VAL A 417 -3.05 16.88 -46.58
N GLU A 418 -2.84 17.67 -45.53
CA GLU A 418 -1.54 18.21 -45.13
C GLU A 418 -1.06 17.51 -43.84
N ILE A 419 0.10 16.86 -43.88
CA ILE A 419 0.68 16.17 -42.71
C ILE A 419 1.53 17.16 -41.92
N LEU A 420 1.23 17.33 -40.64
CA LEU A 420 1.93 18.22 -39.72
C LEU A 420 3.10 17.51 -39.03
N ALA A 421 2.84 16.33 -38.44
CA ALA A 421 3.83 15.54 -37.73
C ALA A 421 3.49 14.05 -37.78
N VAL A 422 4.51 13.20 -37.68
CA VAL A 422 4.35 11.74 -37.54
C VAL A 422 5.11 11.32 -36.29
N TYR A 423 4.40 10.71 -35.36
CA TYR A 423 4.95 10.19 -34.13
C TYR A 423 5.06 8.66 -34.23
N GLU A 424 6.26 8.12 -34.09
CA GLU A 424 6.44 6.69 -33.88
C GLU A 424 5.97 6.34 -32.47
N VAL A 425 5.11 5.33 -32.37
CA VAL A 425 4.56 4.82 -31.10
C VAL A 425 5.02 3.39 -30.93
N ARG A 426 5.63 3.10 -29.78
CA ARG A 426 6.00 1.74 -29.38
C ARG A 426 5.38 1.40 -28.04
N ARG A 427 4.71 0.26 -28.01
CA ARG A 427 4.01 -0.24 -26.82
C ARG A 427 4.50 -1.64 -26.52
N ALA A 428 5.21 -1.79 -25.41
CA ALA A 428 5.85 -3.04 -25.04
C ALA A 428 4.84 -4.20 -24.89
N VAL A 429 3.65 -3.92 -24.33
CA VAL A 429 2.57 -4.89 -24.21
C VAL A 429 2.14 -5.43 -25.59
N GLU A 430 2.01 -4.55 -26.59
CA GLU A 430 1.59 -4.94 -27.94
C GLU A 430 2.72 -5.68 -28.68
N ASP A 431 3.97 -5.25 -28.55
CA ASP A 431 5.11 -5.90 -29.21
C ASP A 431 5.34 -7.35 -28.76
N ILE A 432 4.95 -7.67 -27.52
CA ILE A 432 4.98 -9.01 -26.95
C ILE A 432 3.77 -9.83 -27.40
N ARG A 433 2.56 -9.25 -27.34
CA ARG A 433 1.31 -9.95 -27.69
C ARG A 433 1.14 -10.14 -29.20
N PHE A 434 1.83 -9.36 -30.03
CA PHE A 434 1.66 -9.39 -31.47
C PHE A 434 2.05 -10.75 -32.07
N SER A 435 1.09 -11.40 -32.74
CA SER A 435 1.26 -12.74 -33.30
C SER A 435 2.16 -12.72 -34.54
N ARG A 436 3.47 -12.88 -34.34
CA ARG A 436 4.45 -12.81 -35.44
C ARG A 436 4.37 -13.98 -36.42
N GLU A 437 3.83 -15.11 -35.99
CA GLU A 437 3.62 -16.33 -36.79
C GLU A 437 2.56 -16.17 -37.88
N ILE A 438 1.60 -15.28 -37.65
CA ILE A 438 0.54 -14.99 -38.63
C ILE A 438 1.15 -14.19 -39.78
N GLY A 439 1.13 -14.77 -40.99
CA GLY A 439 1.58 -14.13 -42.22
C GLY A 439 0.63 -13.02 -42.72
N ASN A 440 0.93 -12.44 -43.89
CA ASN A 440 0.13 -11.36 -44.51
C ASN A 440 -0.03 -10.12 -43.58
N LYS A 441 1.11 -9.56 -43.17
CA LYS A 441 1.19 -8.33 -42.37
C LYS A 441 1.08 -7.12 -43.27
N LYS A 442 0.18 -6.19 -42.96
CA LYS A 442 -0.02 -4.94 -43.69
C LYS A 442 -0.08 -3.76 -42.73
N LEU A 443 0.40 -2.60 -43.21
CA LEU A 443 0.12 -1.32 -42.55
C LEU A 443 -1.27 -0.87 -42.98
N LEU A 444 -2.18 -0.74 -42.01
CA LEU A 444 -3.55 -0.28 -42.23
C LEU A 444 -3.86 0.90 -41.31
N MET A 445 -4.84 1.69 -41.71
CA MET A 445 -5.24 2.91 -41.03
C MET A 445 -6.48 2.69 -40.16
N HIS A 446 -6.52 3.38 -39.03
CA HIS A 446 -7.66 3.46 -38.12
C HIS A 446 -7.83 4.91 -37.65
N SER A 447 -9.07 5.40 -37.55
CA SER A 447 -9.35 6.73 -37.02
C SER A 447 -10.36 6.65 -35.88
N SER A 448 -10.19 7.55 -34.91
CA SER A 448 -11.07 7.72 -33.76
C SER A 448 -11.14 9.21 -33.40
N SER A 449 -12.01 9.56 -32.46
CA SER A 449 -12.04 10.92 -31.88
C SER A 449 -10.69 11.23 -31.21
N PRO A 450 -10.14 12.45 -31.34
CA PRO A 450 -8.89 12.85 -30.67
C PRO A 450 -8.89 12.62 -29.16
N SER A 451 -10.02 12.76 -28.49
CA SER A 451 -10.19 12.51 -27.06
C SER A 451 -9.94 11.05 -26.65
N ASN A 452 -10.21 10.10 -27.55
CA ASN A 452 -9.97 8.68 -27.29
C ASN A 452 -8.49 8.29 -27.39
N PHE A 453 -7.63 9.13 -27.99
CA PHE A 453 -6.21 8.79 -28.19
C PHE A 453 -5.46 8.64 -26.87
N LEU A 454 -5.84 9.37 -25.81
CA LEU A 454 -5.29 9.18 -24.47
C LEU A 454 -5.49 7.74 -23.98
N GLY A 455 -6.72 7.23 -24.12
CA GLY A 455 -7.06 5.85 -23.80
C GLY A 455 -6.41 4.83 -24.74
N ILE A 456 -6.42 5.08 -26.05
CA ILE A 456 -5.86 4.15 -27.03
C ILE A 456 -4.35 3.94 -26.82
N LEU A 457 -3.60 5.02 -26.55
CA LEU A 457 -2.16 4.96 -26.32
C LEU A 457 -1.80 4.28 -25.00
N SER A 458 -2.61 4.48 -23.94
CA SER A 458 -2.40 3.82 -22.65
C SER A 458 -2.80 2.34 -22.69
N ARG A 459 -4.03 2.02 -23.11
CA ARG A 459 -4.62 0.67 -22.95
C ARG A 459 -4.53 -0.25 -24.16
N GLY A 460 -4.65 0.26 -25.40
CA GLY A 460 -4.85 -0.60 -26.57
C GLY A 460 -5.97 -0.11 -27.46
N LEU A 461 -6.00 -0.56 -28.72
CA LEU A 461 -7.28 -0.70 -29.39
C LEU A 461 -8.04 -1.85 -28.71
N LEU A 462 -9.22 -1.53 -28.18
CA LEU A 462 -10.11 -2.51 -27.57
C LEU A 462 -11.09 -3.04 -28.61
N LEU A 463 -11.51 -4.29 -28.45
CA LEU A 463 -12.71 -4.77 -29.11
C LEU A 463 -13.92 -3.98 -28.56
N PRO A 464 -14.97 -3.73 -29.37
CA PRO A 464 -16.22 -3.11 -28.92
C PRO A 464 -16.88 -3.90 -27.76
N ASN A 465 -16.46 -3.54 -26.55
CA ASN A 465 -16.67 -4.06 -25.19
C ASN A 465 -16.92 -5.56 -24.88
N ILE A 466 -15.97 -6.05 -24.08
CA ILE A 466 -15.81 -7.30 -23.33
C ILE A 466 -16.55 -7.32 -21.98
N VAL A 467 -17.28 -6.27 -21.59
CA VAL A 467 -18.08 -6.22 -20.33
C VAL A 467 -19.20 -7.30 -20.31
N VAL A 468 -19.47 -7.91 -21.45
CA VAL A 468 -20.41 -9.02 -21.64
C VAL A 468 -19.88 -10.36 -21.12
N SER A 469 -18.57 -10.52 -20.94
CA SER A 469 -17.99 -11.82 -20.54
C SER A 469 -18.17 -12.17 -19.05
N GLU A 470 -18.42 -11.19 -18.18
CA GLU A 470 -18.76 -11.44 -16.76
C GLU A 470 -20.28 -11.57 -16.51
N TYR A 471 -21.13 -11.03 -17.40
CA TYR A 471 -22.60 -11.00 -17.20
C TYR A 471 -23.43 -11.74 -18.26
N GLY A 472 -22.80 -12.34 -19.27
CA GLY A 472 -23.44 -13.36 -20.11
C GLY A 472 -24.55 -12.90 -21.08
N VAL A 473 -24.49 -11.66 -21.61
CA VAL A 473 -25.52 -11.16 -22.57
C VAL A 473 -24.90 -10.59 -23.86
N GLY A 474 -25.14 -11.25 -25.01
CA GLY A 474 -24.59 -10.85 -26.31
C GLY A 474 -25.17 -9.55 -26.88
N ARG A 475 -24.31 -8.67 -27.43
CA ARG A 475 -24.70 -7.53 -28.27
C ARG A 475 -25.17 -8.01 -29.66
N THR A 476 -26.20 -7.36 -30.21
CA THR A 476 -26.70 -7.58 -31.59
C THR A 476 -26.35 -6.45 -32.56
N ASP A 477 -25.54 -5.47 -32.13
CA ASP A 477 -25.17 -4.26 -32.88
C ASP A 477 -23.66 -4.18 -33.13
N GLY A 478 -23.07 -5.27 -33.62
CA GLY A 478 -21.74 -5.22 -34.22
C GLY A 478 -21.77 -4.35 -35.48
N GLY A 479 -20.61 -3.80 -35.87
CA GLY A 479 -20.49 -3.05 -37.14
C GLY A 479 -20.88 -3.92 -38.34
N LYS A 480 -20.61 -3.46 -39.58
CA LYS A 480 -21.04 -4.19 -40.79
C LYS A 480 -20.57 -5.65 -40.84
N LEU A 481 -19.52 -5.98 -40.10
CA LEU A 481 -18.95 -7.31 -39.97
C LEU A 481 -18.85 -7.72 -38.49
N GLY A 482 -19.75 -7.27 -37.63
CA GLY A 482 -19.80 -7.71 -36.24
C GLY A 482 -18.83 -7.00 -35.28
N CYS A 483 -18.48 -7.66 -34.17
CA CYS A 483 -17.79 -7.06 -33.02
C CYS A 483 -16.26 -7.15 -33.10
N GLY A 484 -15.67 -6.70 -34.21
CA GLY A 484 -14.21 -6.68 -34.42
C GLY A 484 -13.59 -5.27 -34.37
N ILE A 485 -12.27 -5.20 -34.54
CA ILE A 485 -11.51 -3.95 -34.73
C ILE A 485 -11.42 -3.68 -36.24
N TYR A 486 -11.86 -2.49 -36.66
CA TYR A 486 -11.97 -2.11 -38.06
C TYR A 486 -10.75 -1.29 -38.52
N PHE A 487 -10.25 -1.65 -39.70
CA PHE A 487 -9.12 -1.02 -40.38
C PHE A 487 -9.44 -0.80 -41.86
N SER A 488 -8.76 0.15 -42.48
CA SER A 488 -8.89 0.44 -43.90
C SER A 488 -7.53 0.71 -44.53
N ASP A 489 -7.38 0.39 -45.81
CA ASP A 489 -6.22 0.79 -46.62
C ASP A 489 -6.41 2.17 -47.27
N SER A 490 -7.59 2.77 -47.16
CA SER A 490 -7.93 4.07 -47.76
C SER A 490 -8.05 5.17 -46.72
N ALA A 491 -7.18 6.19 -46.80
CA ALA A 491 -7.19 7.35 -45.90
C ALA A 491 -8.51 8.13 -45.98
N SER A 492 -9.12 8.22 -47.17
CA SER A 492 -10.40 8.92 -47.37
C SER A 492 -11.55 8.33 -46.54
N THR A 493 -11.54 7.02 -46.31
CA THR A 493 -12.53 6.34 -45.47
C THR A 493 -12.32 6.65 -44.00
N CYS A 494 -11.07 6.62 -43.53
CA CYS A 494 -10.70 6.93 -42.16
C CYS A 494 -11.00 8.40 -41.80
N ILE A 495 -10.83 9.33 -42.75
CA ILE A 495 -11.12 10.76 -42.55
C ILE A 495 -12.61 11.01 -42.24
N GLN A 496 -13.54 10.16 -42.71
CA GLN A 496 -14.97 10.30 -42.37
C GLN A 496 -15.25 10.09 -40.88
N TYR A 497 -14.37 9.34 -40.20
CA TYR A 497 -14.47 9.05 -38.77
C TYR A 497 -13.55 9.95 -37.92
N SER A 498 -12.79 10.85 -38.56
CA SER A 498 -11.94 11.79 -37.85
C SER A 498 -12.70 13.09 -37.57
N VAL A 499 -12.57 13.58 -36.34
CA VAL A 499 -13.10 14.88 -35.91
C VAL A 499 -11.90 15.80 -35.67
N PRO A 500 -11.93 17.08 -36.09
CA PRO A 500 -10.86 18.00 -35.76
C PRO A 500 -10.79 18.19 -34.24
N THR A 501 -9.59 18.41 -33.70
CA THR A 501 -9.38 18.85 -32.31
C THR A 501 -10.26 20.07 -32.02
N ARG A 502 -10.73 20.26 -30.79
CA ARG A 502 -11.72 21.32 -30.47
C ARG A 502 -11.24 22.73 -30.78
N ASN A 503 -9.93 22.96 -30.72
CA ASN A 503 -9.33 24.24 -31.12
C ASN A 503 -9.16 24.39 -32.65
N GLY A 504 -9.62 23.42 -33.45
CA GLY A 504 -9.60 23.43 -34.91
C GLY A 504 -8.22 23.22 -35.55
N PHE A 505 -7.18 22.92 -34.77
CA PHE A 505 -5.79 22.95 -35.24
C PHE A 505 -5.35 21.72 -36.04
N CYS A 506 -5.81 20.52 -35.67
CA CYS A 506 -5.34 19.29 -36.31
C CYS A 506 -6.33 18.12 -36.13
N ARG A 507 -6.05 17.02 -36.83
CA ARG A 507 -6.72 15.72 -36.74
C ARG A 507 -5.68 14.64 -36.48
N LEU A 508 -6.11 13.53 -35.89
CA LEU A 508 -5.25 12.39 -35.57
C LEU A 508 -5.68 11.14 -36.34
N LEU A 509 -4.70 10.37 -36.82
CA LEU A 509 -4.88 9.10 -37.52
C LEU A 509 -3.89 8.07 -36.97
N LEU A 510 -4.34 6.82 -36.78
CA LEU A 510 -3.46 5.71 -36.41
C LEU A 510 -3.07 4.92 -37.64
N VAL A 511 -1.78 4.57 -37.72
CA VAL A 511 -1.26 3.57 -38.64
C VAL A 511 -0.80 2.38 -37.80
N CYS A 512 -1.46 1.24 -38.02
CA CYS A 512 -1.24 0.01 -37.28
C CYS A 512 -0.68 -1.07 -38.20
N GLU A 513 0.21 -1.89 -37.69
CA GLU A 513 0.62 -3.12 -38.36
C GLU A 513 -0.36 -4.24 -37.96
N VAL A 514 -1.04 -4.79 -38.96
CA VAL A 514 -2.10 -5.79 -38.76
C VAL A 514 -1.73 -7.09 -39.46
N ALA A 515 -1.69 -8.18 -38.70
CA ALA A 515 -1.46 -9.54 -39.18
C ALA A 515 -2.79 -10.19 -39.59
N LEU A 516 -3.11 -10.09 -40.87
CA LEU A 516 -4.40 -10.53 -41.41
C LEU A 516 -4.49 -12.06 -41.57
N GLY A 517 -3.36 -12.74 -41.78
CA GLY A 517 -3.34 -14.18 -42.04
C GLY A 517 -4.19 -14.56 -43.25
N ASN A 518 -4.95 -15.65 -43.13
CA ASN A 518 -5.94 -16.05 -44.13
C ASN A 518 -7.19 -15.18 -43.97
N VAL A 519 -7.50 -14.42 -45.02
CA VAL A 519 -8.59 -13.44 -45.04
C VAL A 519 -9.85 -14.04 -45.65
N PHE A 520 -10.95 -14.03 -44.90
CA PHE A 520 -12.27 -14.37 -45.40
C PHE A 520 -12.87 -13.16 -46.13
N ARG A 521 -13.24 -13.32 -47.40
CA ARG A 521 -13.75 -12.21 -48.22
C ARG A 521 -15.26 -12.31 -48.34
N THR A 522 -15.98 -11.23 -48.06
CA THR A 522 -17.44 -11.15 -48.17
C THR A 522 -17.88 -9.88 -48.91
N GLU A 523 -18.96 -10.01 -49.68
CA GLU A 523 -19.65 -8.91 -50.34
C GLU A 523 -20.92 -8.48 -49.57
N LYS A 524 -21.34 -9.27 -48.58
CA LYS A 524 -22.55 -9.04 -47.78
C LYS A 524 -22.22 -8.63 -46.35
N ILE A 525 -23.03 -7.72 -45.81
CA ILE A 525 -22.98 -7.30 -44.40
C ILE A 525 -23.45 -8.45 -43.49
N ASP A 526 -22.67 -8.74 -42.44
CA ASP A 526 -23.04 -9.67 -41.37
C ASP A 526 -22.66 -9.09 -40.00
N SER A 527 -23.63 -8.41 -39.39
CA SER A 527 -23.45 -7.74 -38.10
C SER A 527 -23.44 -8.70 -36.90
N LYS A 528 -23.66 -10.01 -37.10
CA LYS A 528 -23.71 -11.02 -36.03
C LYS A 528 -22.38 -11.73 -35.81
N LEU A 529 -21.36 -11.44 -36.62
CA LEU A 529 -20.06 -12.07 -36.47
C LEU A 529 -19.40 -11.68 -35.13
N THR A 530 -19.01 -12.70 -34.37
CA THR A 530 -18.19 -12.55 -33.15
C THR A 530 -16.77 -13.07 -33.35
N ALA A 531 -16.54 -13.84 -34.41
CA ALA A 531 -15.26 -14.44 -34.78
C ALA A 531 -15.22 -14.67 -36.31
N PRO A 532 -14.03 -14.77 -36.93
CA PRO A 532 -13.93 -15.12 -38.34
C PRO A 532 -14.42 -16.57 -38.59
N PRO A 533 -14.89 -16.89 -39.81
CA PRO A 533 -15.27 -18.26 -40.18
C PRO A 533 -14.11 -19.26 -40.01
N SER A 534 -14.45 -20.53 -39.75
CA SER A 534 -13.46 -21.59 -39.49
C SER A 534 -12.40 -21.68 -40.60
N GLY A 535 -11.12 -21.56 -40.23
CA GLY A 535 -9.98 -21.59 -41.16
C GLY A 535 -9.41 -20.22 -41.55
N TYR A 536 -10.06 -19.12 -41.14
CA TYR A 536 -9.64 -17.75 -41.40
C TYR A 536 -9.29 -17.00 -40.11
N GLN A 537 -8.40 -16.01 -40.20
CA GLN A 537 -7.97 -15.19 -39.05
C GLN A 537 -8.50 -13.75 -39.13
N SER A 538 -8.92 -13.28 -40.30
CA SER A 538 -9.53 -11.95 -40.46
C SER A 538 -10.64 -11.97 -41.52
N VAL A 539 -11.46 -10.92 -41.55
CA VAL A 539 -12.54 -10.74 -42.53
C VAL A 539 -12.28 -9.47 -43.33
N LEU A 540 -12.59 -9.50 -44.63
CA LEU A 540 -12.53 -8.37 -45.55
C LEU A 540 -13.89 -8.18 -46.22
N GLY A 541 -14.51 -7.01 -45.99
CA GLY A 541 -15.61 -6.53 -46.81
C GLY A 541 -15.06 -5.92 -48.09
N ILE A 542 -15.42 -6.48 -49.25
CA ILE A 542 -14.88 -6.04 -50.54
C ILE A 542 -15.68 -4.85 -51.07
N LYS A 543 -15.03 -3.78 -51.51
CA LYS A 543 -15.71 -2.62 -52.12
C LYS A 543 -16.45 -2.96 -53.42
N GLN A 544 -17.44 -2.13 -53.74
CA GLN A 544 -18.16 -2.19 -55.00
C GLN A 544 -17.26 -1.79 -56.19
N GLY A 545 -17.10 -2.67 -57.18
CA GLY A 545 -16.28 -2.46 -58.37
C GLY A 545 -16.89 -3.07 -59.64
N GLU A 546 -16.22 -2.97 -60.79
CA GLU A 546 -16.74 -3.44 -62.09
C GLU A 546 -17.06 -4.94 -62.12
N ALA A 547 -16.31 -5.75 -61.34
CA ALA A 547 -16.51 -7.19 -61.18
C ALA A 547 -17.41 -7.57 -59.98
N THR A 548 -17.65 -6.66 -59.04
CA THR A 548 -18.38 -6.85 -57.77
C THR A 548 -19.57 -5.89 -57.68
N LYS A 549 -20.48 -5.95 -58.65
CA LYS A 549 -21.57 -4.97 -58.82
C LYS A 549 -22.61 -4.95 -57.69
N ASN A 550 -22.67 -6.00 -56.85
CA ASN A 550 -23.66 -6.16 -55.76
C ASN A 550 -23.01 -6.24 -54.36
N SER A 551 -21.89 -5.56 -54.13
CA SER A 551 -21.33 -5.46 -52.77
C SER A 551 -22.07 -4.42 -51.93
N ASP A 552 -22.33 -4.74 -50.67
CA ASP A 552 -22.91 -3.84 -49.66
C ASP A 552 -21.88 -2.83 -49.10
N PHE A 553 -20.61 -2.96 -49.48
CA PHE A 553 -19.51 -2.13 -48.98
C PHE A 553 -19.08 -1.06 -49.99
N MET A 554 -19.01 0.19 -49.52
CA MET A 554 -18.52 1.33 -50.31
C MET A 554 -17.00 1.30 -50.49
N ASP A 555 -16.30 0.84 -49.46
CA ASP A 555 -14.85 0.76 -49.40
C ASP A 555 -14.40 -0.57 -48.79
N ASP A 556 -13.13 -0.92 -48.98
CA ASP A 556 -12.55 -2.14 -48.45
C ASP A 556 -12.40 -2.02 -46.91
N GLU A 557 -13.13 -2.86 -46.16
CA GLU A 557 -13.12 -2.84 -44.69
C GLU A 557 -12.46 -4.12 -44.15
N TYR A 558 -11.31 -3.98 -43.48
CA TYR A 558 -10.58 -5.08 -42.85
C TYR A 558 -10.97 -5.18 -41.38
N VAL A 559 -11.34 -6.37 -40.93
CA VAL A 559 -11.79 -6.62 -39.55
C VAL A 559 -11.02 -7.77 -38.92
N ILE A 560 -10.46 -7.52 -37.74
CA ILE A 560 -9.84 -8.54 -36.87
C ILE A 560 -10.66 -8.72 -35.60
N TYR A 561 -10.61 -9.91 -35.01
CA TYR A 561 -11.38 -10.27 -33.82
C TYR A 561 -10.50 -10.63 -32.62
N ALA A 562 -9.17 -10.61 -32.79
CA ALA A 562 -8.23 -10.80 -31.71
C ALA A 562 -7.29 -9.59 -31.61
N PRO A 563 -7.20 -8.91 -30.45
CA PRO A 563 -6.30 -7.76 -30.27
C PRO A 563 -4.82 -8.08 -30.50
N CYS A 564 -4.41 -9.34 -30.37
CA CYS A 564 -3.04 -9.80 -30.64
C CYS A 564 -2.64 -9.79 -32.12
N GLN A 565 -3.58 -9.52 -33.04
CA GLN A 565 -3.29 -9.40 -34.48
C GLN A 565 -2.89 -7.98 -34.90
N GLN A 566 -2.93 -6.99 -34.02
CA GLN A 566 -2.57 -5.61 -34.34
C GLN A 566 -1.52 -5.07 -33.36
N ARG A 567 -0.72 -4.13 -33.83
CA ARG A 567 0.08 -3.23 -33.00
C ARG A 567 0.10 -1.83 -33.60
N ILE A 568 0.04 -0.82 -32.76
CA ILE A 568 0.13 0.58 -33.17
C ILE A 568 1.60 0.89 -33.51
N ARG A 569 1.85 1.51 -34.66
CA ARG A 569 3.19 1.89 -35.10
C ARG A 569 3.37 3.40 -35.19
N TYR A 570 2.37 4.10 -35.74
CA TYR A 570 2.46 5.55 -35.92
C TYR A 570 1.16 6.25 -35.57
N VAL A 571 1.28 7.45 -35.00
CA VAL A 571 0.21 8.44 -34.90
C VAL A 571 0.55 9.57 -35.86
N VAL A 572 -0.35 9.86 -36.78
CA VAL A 572 -0.18 10.92 -37.77
C VAL A 572 -1.07 12.10 -37.41
N GLN A 573 -0.45 13.26 -37.27
CA GLN A 573 -1.13 14.53 -37.08
C GLN A 573 -1.26 15.23 -38.44
N TYR A 574 -2.49 15.53 -38.86
CA TYR A 574 -2.76 16.07 -40.20
C TYR A 574 -3.90 17.09 -40.19
N ARG A 575 -4.11 17.75 -41.33
CA ARG A 575 -5.15 18.75 -41.55
C ARG A 575 -5.75 18.65 -42.95
N LEU A 576 -6.99 19.12 -43.12
CA LEU A 576 -7.66 19.22 -44.42
C LEU A 576 -7.64 20.66 -44.91
N HIS A 577 -7.60 20.88 -46.23
CA HIS A 577 -7.57 22.23 -46.84
C HIS A 577 -8.81 23.12 -46.56
N GLY A 578 -9.82 22.64 -45.83
CA GLY A 578 -10.98 23.41 -45.36
C GLY A 578 -10.99 23.73 -43.86
N ASP A 579 -10.03 23.24 -43.08
CA ASP A 579 -9.92 23.54 -41.64
C ASP A 579 -9.40 25.00 -41.45
N PRO A 580 -9.67 25.71 -40.33
CA PRO A 580 -9.27 27.11 -40.12
C PRO A 580 -7.73 27.30 -40.03
N PRO A 581 -7.14 28.36 -40.63
CA PRO A 581 -5.67 28.57 -40.67
C PRO A 581 -5.05 28.75 -39.27
N VAL A 582 -3.80 28.31 -39.13
CA VAL A 582 -2.99 28.40 -37.90
C VAL A 582 -2.72 29.89 -37.60
N GLY A 583 -3.63 30.51 -36.85
CA GLY A 583 -3.43 31.81 -36.22
C GLY A 583 -3.15 31.62 -34.74
N GLY A 584 -1.93 31.18 -34.41
CA GLY A 584 -1.48 30.94 -33.04
C GLY A 584 -0.51 29.77 -33.01
N ALA A 585 0.75 30.05 -32.74
CA ALA A 585 1.78 29.03 -32.67
C ALA A 585 1.47 28.02 -31.54
N LEU A 586 1.81 26.75 -31.75
CA LEU A 586 2.02 25.77 -30.67
C LEU A 586 2.99 26.29 -29.57
N SER A 587 3.68 27.41 -29.82
CA SER A 587 4.59 28.12 -28.92
C SER A 587 3.94 28.83 -27.71
N GLU A 588 2.61 28.91 -27.60
CA GLU A 588 1.96 29.49 -26.40
C GLU A 588 1.55 28.45 -25.34
N LEU A 589 1.78 27.16 -25.60
CA LEU A 589 1.72 26.15 -24.53
C LEU A 589 2.97 26.29 -23.66
N VAL A 590 2.86 27.12 -22.62
CA VAL A 590 3.89 27.29 -21.58
C VAL A 590 4.20 25.91 -21.00
N ILE A 591 5.34 25.33 -21.40
CA ILE A 591 5.97 24.24 -20.67
C ILE A 591 6.50 24.89 -19.39
N SER A 592 5.79 24.73 -18.28
CA SER A 592 6.27 25.19 -16.98
C SER A 592 7.32 24.20 -16.44
N ASP A 593 8.48 24.13 -17.08
CA ASP A 593 9.64 23.34 -16.61
C ASP A 593 10.90 24.23 -16.47
N GLU A 594 10.76 25.52 -16.16
CA GLU A 594 11.88 26.30 -15.61
C GLU A 594 11.88 26.20 -14.09
N GLY A 595 12.37 25.06 -13.60
CA GLY A 595 12.80 24.86 -12.22
C GLY A 595 14.30 24.57 -12.22
N GLU A 596 15.11 25.62 -12.10
CA GLU A 596 16.46 25.67 -11.48
C GLU A 596 17.25 24.34 -11.47
N GLU A 597 17.78 23.88 -12.61
CA GLU A 597 18.66 22.69 -12.67
C GLU A 597 20.16 22.98 -12.82
N GLU A 598 20.63 24.23 -12.89
CA GLU A 598 22.05 24.51 -13.21
C GLU A 598 22.92 25.19 -12.13
N GLU A 599 22.46 25.47 -10.91
CA GLU A 599 23.31 26.12 -9.87
C GLU A 599 23.64 25.31 -8.59
N ILE A 600 23.20 24.06 -8.43
CA ILE A 600 23.45 23.28 -7.19
C ILE A 600 24.52 22.18 -7.35
N ALA A 601 25.37 22.28 -8.37
CA ALA A 601 26.39 21.24 -8.67
C ALA A 601 27.67 21.33 -7.83
N GLU A 602 27.91 22.38 -7.03
CA GLU A 602 29.19 22.58 -6.32
C GLU A 602 29.15 22.50 -4.78
N ALA A 603 28.01 22.20 -4.14
CA ALA A 603 27.90 22.18 -2.67
C ALA A 603 27.78 20.78 -2.02
N CYS A 604 28.14 19.71 -2.73
CA CYS A 604 28.04 18.33 -2.21
C CYS A 604 29.35 17.57 -2.31
N ASP A 605 30.42 18.14 -1.76
CA ASP A 605 31.65 17.39 -1.51
C ASP A 605 32.01 17.41 -0.02
N LYS A 606 31.96 16.21 0.56
CA LYS A 606 32.38 15.80 1.91
C LYS A 606 31.53 16.31 3.09
N ILE A 607 30.67 15.41 3.57
CA ILE A 607 29.99 15.54 4.86
C ILE A 607 31.00 15.17 5.95
N ASP A 608 31.45 16.16 6.72
CA ASP A 608 32.18 15.95 7.97
C ASP A 608 31.29 16.32 9.17
N ILE A 609 31.51 15.69 10.33
CA ILE A 609 30.60 15.77 11.50
C ILE A 609 30.57 17.15 12.19
N SER A 610 31.34 18.12 11.71
CA SER A 610 31.51 19.46 12.31
C SER A 610 30.61 20.57 11.75
N ASP A 611 29.86 20.37 10.67
CA ASP A 611 29.18 21.45 9.93
C ASP A 611 27.81 21.90 10.52
N VAL A 612 27.63 21.77 11.84
CA VAL A 612 26.36 22.07 12.54
C VAL A 612 26.33 23.51 13.09
N LYS A 613 27.24 24.40 12.68
CA LYS A 613 27.25 25.79 13.16
C LYS A 613 27.46 26.74 11.99
N ASP A 614 26.48 27.62 11.81
CA ASP A 614 26.46 28.83 10.97
C ASP A 614 25.74 28.71 9.61
N ILE A 615 24.45 29.04 9.62
CA ILE A 615 23.73 29.55 8.43
C ILE A 615 22.98 30.82 8.85
N PRO A 616 23.17 31.96 8.15
CA PRO A 616 22.53 33.23 8.49
C PRO A 616 21.08 33.31 7.99
N ASP A 617 20.32 34.15 8.69
CA ASP A 617 18.88 34.36 8.59
C ASP A 617 18.46 35.01 7.24
N PRO A 618 17.57 34.38 6.43
CA PRO A 618 17.13 34.90 5.12
C PRO A 618 16.05 36.00 5.19
N LEU A 619 15.86 36.65 6.34
CA LEU A 619 14.82 37.66 6.57
C LEU A 619 14.98 39.02 5.86
N THR A 620 15.96 39.24 4.98
CA THR A 620 16.22 40.60 4.47
C THR A 620 15.43 41.02 3.23
N LYS A 621 14.61 40.17 2.61
CA LYS A 621 13.75 40.59 1.49
C LYS A 621 12.44 39.82 1.47
N VAL A 622 11.34 40.49 1.82
CA VAL A 622 10.02 40.51 1.12
C VAL A 622 8.92 41.05 2.06
N GLN A 623 8.07 41.93 1.52
CA GLN A 623 6.91 42.53 2.19
C GLN A 623 5.63 41.68 1.99
N THR A 624 4.80 41.56 3.03
CA THR A 624 3.57 40.75 3.06
C THR A 624 2.29 41.61 3.04
N GLY A 625 1.21 41.08 2.44
CA GLY A 625 -0.13 41.64 2.58
C GLY A 625 -1.21 40.93 1.74
N LEU A 626 -2.32 40.54 2.39
CA LEU A 626 -3.57 40.05 1.76
C LEU A 626 -4.53 41.22 1.47
N SER A 627 -5.18 41.20 0.31
CA SER A 627 -6.18 42.19 -0.16
C SER A 627 -7.58 41.56 -0.29
N ARG A 628 -8.63 42.33 0.03
CA ARG A 628 -10.04 42.01 -0.24
C ARG A 628 -10.64 43.12 -1.10
N LYS A 629 -11.73 42.83 -1.82
CA LYS A 629 -12.61 43.85 -2.45
C LYS A 629 -13.16 44.93 -1.48
N LYS A 630 -12.86 44.88 -0.18
CA LYS A 630 -12.79 46.00 0.78
C LYS A 630 -11.88 45.57 1.94
N ASN A 631 -10.66 46.13 1.97
CA ASN A 631 -9.56 45.89 2.92
C ASN A 631 -9.95 45.83 4.41
N GLN A 632 -10.22 44.65 4.96
CA GLN A 632 -10.10 44.42 6.40
C GLN A 632 -9.77 42.95 6.68
N SER A 633 -8.65 42.70 7.37
CA SER A 633 -8.23 41.38 7.85
C SER A 633 -9.03 41.00 9.11
N VAL A 634 -9.37 39.72 9.24
CA VAL A 634 -9.94 39.17 10.48
C VAL A 634 -8.80 38.49 11.24
N PRO A 635 -8.36 39.00 12.39
CA PRO A 635 -7.33 38.36 13.19
C PRO A 635 -7.91 37.14 13.90
N LEU A 636 -7.29 35.98 13.71
CA LEU A 636 -7.58 34.79 14.50
C LEU A 636 -6.94 34.97 15.88
N LYS A 637 -7.75 35.10 16.94
CA LYS A 637 -7.25 35.40 18.29
C LYS A 637 -6.65 34.18 19.01
N GLY A 638 -7.01 32.96 18.62
CA GLY A 638 -6.43 31.73 19.18
C GLY A 638 -7.14 30.45 18.73
N VAL A 639 -6.40 29.34 18.70
CA VAL A 639 -6.94 27.97 18.58
C VAL A 639 -6.57 27.25 19.86
N HIS A 640 -7.55 26.68 20.56
CA HIS A 640 -7.30 25.93 21.79
C HIS A 640 -7.46 24.44 21.53
N VAL A 641 -6.33 23.75 21.43
CA VAL A 641 -6.28 22.30 21.34
C VAL A 641 -6.10 21.76 22.75
N ARG A 642 -7.09 21.00 23.26
CA ARG A 642 -7.04 20.44 24.61
C ARG A 642 -7.06 18.91 24.51
N SER A 643 -5.98 18.27 24.95
CA SER A 643 -5.95 16.84 25.22
C SER A 643 -6.39 16.61 26.67
N ASN A 644 -7.69 16.61 26.96
CA ASN A 644 -8.21 16.23 28.27
C ASN A 644 -9.66 15.76 28.20
N TYR A 645 -9.99 14.87 29.13
CA TYR A 645 -11.24 14.13 29.24
C TYR A 645 -12.42 15.03 29.61
N TRP A 646 -13.61 14.65 29.15
CA TRP A 646 -14.95 15.25 29.34
C TRP A 646 -15.45 16.26 28.29
N THR A 647 -16.54 15.83 27.64
CA THR A 647 -17.66 16.52 26.95
C THR A 647 -17.39 17.79 26.13
N TRP A 648 -17.90 17.78 24.89
CA TRP A 648 -17.86 18.92 23.95
C TRP A 648 -18.75 20.09 24.40
N LEU A 649 -18.15 21.28 24.48
CA LEU A 649 -18.84 22.57 24.57
C LEU A 649 -18.20 23.51 23.54
N LEU A 650 -19.00 23.96 22.57
CA LEU A 650 -18.67 25.07 21.67
C LEU A 650 -19.37 26.31 22.21
N SER A 651 -18.59 27.29 22.66
CA SER A 651 -19.08 28.56 23.17
C SER A 651 -18.68 29.68 22.21
N GLY A 652 -19.50 29.87 21.18
CA GLY A 652 -19.64 31.17 20.50
C GLY A 652 -20.76 31.93 21.19
N GLY A 653 -20.61 33.25 21.34
CA GLY A 653 -21.61 34.11 21.96
C GLY A 653 -23.01 33.81 21.44
N VAL A 654 -23.81 33.18 22.31
CA VAL A 654 -25.24 32.86 22.15
C VAL A 654 -25.55 31.83 21.04
N ASN A 655 -25.13 30.58 21.24
CA ASN A 655 -25.94 29.36 21.09
C ASN A 655 -25.01 28.14 21.11
N ILE A 656 -25.01 27.39 22.22
CA ILE A 656 -24.24 26.15 22.37
C ILE A 656 -24.89 25.08 21.48
N SER A 657 -24.47 24.98 20.23
CA SER A 657 -24.88 23.89 19.35
C SER A 657 -23.99 22.67 19.61
N THR A 658 -24.51 21.66 20.30
CA THR A 658 -23.83 20.37 20.44
C THR A 658 -23.81 19.68 19.08
N GLY A 659 -22.65 19.66 18.42
CA GLY A 659 -22.48 18.95 17.15
C GLY A 659 -22.67 17.44 17.32
N LYS A 660 -23.18 16.79 16.27
CA LYS A 660 -23.45 15.35 16.25
C LYS A 660 -22.70 14.70 15.12
N VAL A 661 -22.13 13.52 15.38
CA VAL A 661 -21.57 12.67 14.32
C VAL A 661 -22.72 12.08 13.51
N LYS A 662 -22.67 12.27 12.20
CA LYS A 662 -23.63 11.74 11.23
C LYS A 662 -22.88 11.06 10.09
N GLU A 663 -23.60 10.31 9.27
CA GLU A 663 -22.98 9.82 8.01
C GLU A 663 -22.53 10.99 7.16
N LYS A 664 -21.38 10.84 6.52
CA LYS A 664 -20.68 11.87 5.77
C LYS A 664 -21.60 12.58 4.77
N GLU A 665 -22.31 11.83 3.94
CA GLU A 665 -23.25 12.40 2.95
C GLU A 665 -24.37 13.24 3.59
N LYS A 666 -24.94 12.76 4.70
CA LYS A 666 -26.00 13.47 5.43
C LYS A 666 -25.47 14.74 6.12
N ALA A 667 -24.29 14.63 6.73
CA ALA A 667 -23.58 15.74 7.34
C ALA A 667 -23.30 16.87 6.34
N HIS A 668 -22.71 16.56 5.18
CA HIS A 668 -22.45 17.55 4.12
C HIS A 668 -23.74 18.18 3.60
N LYS A 669 -24.82 17.41 3.45
CA LYS A 669 -26.12 17.94 3.01
C LYS A 669 -26.68 18.96 4.01
N GLU A 670 -26.69 18.61 5.30
CA GLU A 670 -27.17 19.51 6.35
C GLU A 670 -26.30 20.76 6.48
N TYR A 671 -24.98 20.63 6.35
CA TYR A 671 -24.04 21.77 6.32
C TYR A 671 -24.35 22.74 5.16
N LYS A 672 -24.55 22.21 3.94
CA LYS A 672 -24.92 23.02 2.77
C LYS A 672 -26.28 23.69 2.94
N GLU A 673 -27.28 22.96 3.45
CA GLU A 673 -28.60 23.50 3.74
C GLU A 673 -28.56 24.63 4.78
N ALA A 674 -27.78 24.47 5.85
CA ALA A 674 -27.62 25.48 6.90
C ALA A 674 -26.99 26.77 6.35
N ILE A 675 -25.95 26.65 5.52
CA ILE A 675 -25.30 27.81 4.88
C ILE A 675 -26.27 28.52 3.93
N SER A 676 -27.02 27.77 3.12
CA SER A 676 -27.99 28.36 2.18
C SER A 676 -29.11 29.15 2.90
N LYS A 677 -29.44 28.75 4.13
CA LYS A 677 -30.41 29.43 5.00
C LYS A 677 -29.82 30.60 5.79
N GLY A 678 -28.53 30.88 5.67
CA GLY A 678 -27.88 31.94 6.44
C GLY A 678 -27.61 31.60 7.91
N HIS A 679 -27.61 30.32 8.28
CA HIS A 679 -27.21 29.85 9.61
C HIS A 679 -25.69 29.65 9.70
N GLY A 680 -25.14 29.65 10.92
CA GLY A 680 -23.74 29.25 11.14
C GLY A 680 -23.62 27.73 11.04
N ALA A 681 -22.59 27.23 10.36
CA ALA A 681 -22.40 25.79 10.18
C ALA A 681 -20.94 25.39 10.35
N TYR A 682 -20.70 24.28 11.03
CA TYR A 682 -19.35 23.79 11.32
C TYR A 682 -19.29 22.30 10.96
N LEU A 683 -18.29 21.93 10.18
CA LEU A 683 -18.09 20.57 9.66
C LEU A 683 -16.66 20.12 9.96
N MET A 684 -16.50 18.91 10.48
CA MET A 684 -15.19 18.28 10.66
C MET A 684 -15.15 16.93 9.94
N ASP A 685 -14.15 16.77 9.07
CA ASP A 685 -13.93 15.60 8.22
C ASP A 685 -12.55 14.98 8.50
N GLU A 686 -12.46 13.65 8.35
CA GLU A 686 -11.17 12.92 8.27
C GLU A 686 -10.80 12.81 6.78
N GLU A 687 -9.65 13.38 6.41
CA GLU A 687 -9.10 13.31 5.04
C GLU A 687 -8.20 12.09 4.87
N GLU A 688 -7.21 12.00 5.75
CA GLU A 688 -6.32 10.85 5.90
C GLU A 688 -6.35 10.38 7.37
N PRO A 689 -5.94 9.13 7.65
CA PRO A 689 -5.75 8.71 9.04
C PRO A 689 -4.87 9.71 9.78
N ASP A 690 -5.36 10.20 10.93
CA ASP A 690 -4.73 11.21 11.79
C ASP A 690 -4.71 12.66 11.25
N VAL A 691 -5.34 12.93 10.10
CA VAL A 691 -5.49 14.29 9.52
C VAL A 691 -6.97 14.70 9.45
N PHE A 692 -7.32 15.70 10.25
CA PHE A 692 -8.69 16.23 10.32
C PHE A 692 -8.77 17.65 9.78
N THR A 693 -9.82 17.93 9.01
CA THR A 693 -10.12 19.26 8.47
C THR A 693 -11.37 19.81 9.15
N VAL A 694 -11.32 21.09 9.56
CA VAL A 694 -12.47 21.78 10.15
C VAL A 694 -12.87 22.93 9.22
N SER A 695 -14.07 22.85 8.69
CA SER A 695 -14.68 23.87 7.85
C SER A 695 -15.68 24.70 8.66
N VAL A 696 -15.50 26.02 8.64
CA VAL A 696 -16.36 26.98 9.33
C VAL A 696 -17.11 27.84 8.33
N GLY A 697 -18.44 27.77 8.37
CA GLY A 697 -19.36 28.45 7.46
C GLY A 697 -20.09 29.63 8.10
N ASN A 698 -20.26 30.70 7.32
CA ASN A 698 -21.14 31.84 7.62
C ASN A 698 -20.89 32.57 8.97
N LEU A 699 -19.63 32.97 9.18
CA LEU A 699 -19.21 33.76 10.33
C LEU A 699 -19.63 35.24 10.23
N PRO A 700 -20.24 35.83 11.27
CA PRO A 700 -20.56 37.25 11.32
C PRO A 700 -19.31 38.15 11.27
N SER A 701 -19.50 39.41 10.87
CA SER A 701 -18.42 40.39 10.92
C SER A 701 -18.05 40.71 12.37
N LYS A 702 -16.74 40.75 12.68
CA LYS A 702 -16.19 41.04 14.02
C LYS A 702 -16.56 40.02 15.12
N SER A 703 -17.02 38.82 14.76
CA SER A 703 -17.23 37.75 15.74
C SER A 703 -15.90 37.07 16.08
N ASP A 704 -15.67 36.83 17.37
CA ASP A 704 -14.61 35.94 17.84
C ASP A 704 -15.09 34.48 17.77
N VAL A 705 -14.24 33.59 17.29
CA VAL A 705 -14.54 32.15 17.17
C VAL A 705 -13.57 31.38 18.04
N LEU A 706 -14.09 30.58 18.97
CA LEU A 706 -13.31 29.63 19.76
C LEU A 706 -13.51 28.23 19.19
N ILE A 707 -12.44 27.64 18.68
CA ILE A 707 -12.44 26.24 18.26
C ILE A 707 -11.78 25.42 19.38
N LYS A 708 -12.56 24.52 19.98
CA LYS A 708 -12.11 23.56 20.98
C LYS A 708 -12.10 22.17 20.37
N ILE A 709 -10.91 21.58 20.27
CA ILE A 709 -10.73 20.22 19.77
C ILE A 709 -10.34 19.33 20.96
N THR A 710 -11.13 18.29 21.16
CA THR A 710 -10.84 17.22 22.14
C THR A 710 -10.55 15.95 21.39
N TYR A 711 -9.41 15.33 21.68
CA TYR A 711 -9.04 14.04 21.11
C TYR A 711 -8.50 13.13 22.22
N ILE A 712 -8.66 11.83 22.01
CA ILE A 712 -8.16 10.79 22.92
C ILE A 712 -7.21 9.94 22.10
N SER A 713 -6.02 9.70 22.66
CA SER A 713 -4.99 8.87 22.03
C SER A 713 -4.35 7.95 23.04
N GLU A 714 -3.87 6.80 22.56
CA GLU A 714 -3.05 5.89 23.33
C GLU A 714 -1.62 6.44 23.44
N LEU A 715 -1.05 6.42 24.65
CA LEU A 715 0.34 6.80 24.87
C LEU A 715 1.30 5.65 24.53
N GLU A 716 2.33 5.97 23.77
CA GLU A 716 3.37 5.03 23.37
C GLU A 716 4.41 4.83 24.48
N VAL A 717 5.03 3.65 24.50
CA VAL A 717 6.12 3.32 25.43
C VAL A 717 7.36 3.02 24.61
N ASP A 718 8.41 3.81 24.81
CA ASP A 718 9.72 3.65 24.19
C ASP A 718 10.78 3.39 25.28
N GLY A 719 11.24 2.14 25.35
CA GLY A 719 12.09 1.66 26.45
C GLY A 719 11.44 1.87 27.82
N ASP A 720 12.09 2.64 28.68
CA ASP A 720 11.61 3.01 30.02
C ASP A 720 10.88 4.37 30.04
N ASN A 721 10.44 4.90 28.90
CA ASN A 721 9.76 6.19 28.83
C ASN A 721 8.37 6.06 28.21
N ILE A 722 7.38 6.68 28.84
CA ILE A 722 6.09 6.96 28.22
C ILE A 722 6.24 8.24 27.40
N VAL A 723 5.83 8.16 26.13
CA VAL A 723 6.02 9.23 25.15
C VAL A 723 4.68 9.82 24.77
N PHE A 724 4.55 11.14 24.93
CA PHE A 724 3.47 11.92 24.33
C PHE A 724 4.05 12.85 23.26
N CYS A 725 3.48 12.79 22.07
CA CYS A 725 3.87 13.64 20.94
C CYS A 725 2.64 14.41 20.45
N LEU A 726 2.77 15.73 20.34
CA LEU A 726 1.84 16.61 19.66
C LEU A 726 2.51 17.13 18.38
N PRO A 727 2.11 16.64 17.19
CA PRO A 727 2.69 17.08 15.93
C PRO A 727 2.25 18.52 15.61
N SER A 728 3.14 19.27 14.96
CA SER A 728 2.90 20.68 14.59
C SER A 728 2.75 20.91 13.08
N ARG A 729 3.20 19.95 12.25
CA ARG A 729 3.23 20.07 10.79
C ARG A 729 2.53 18.89 10.14
N ILE A 730 1.86 19.20 9.04
CA ILE A 730 1.29 18.24 8.08
C ILE A 730 2.09 18.37 6.79
N ALA A 731 2.21 17.29 6.01
CA ALA A 731 2.87 17.33 4.71
C ALA A 731 2.27 18.45 3.82
N PRO A 732 3.09 19.26 3.12
CA PRO A 732 2.62 20.43 2.37
C PRO A 732 1.50 20.12 1.35
N TRP A 733 1.63 19.02 0.61
CA TRP A 733 0.62 18.64 -0.38
C TRP A 733 -0.68 18.12 0.27
N VAL A 734 -0.65 17.44 1.42
CA VAL A 734 -1.86 17.04 2.15
C VAL A 734 -2.60 18.30 2.62
N LYS A 735 -1.85 19.28 3.13
CA LYS A 735 -2.38 20.61 3.46
C LYS A 735 -2.96 21.29 2.21
N ASP A 736 -2.28 21.25 1.07
CA ASP A 736 -2.74 21.89 -0.16
C ASP A 736 -3.97 21.20 -0.76
N THR A 737 -4.06 19.87 -0.72
CA THR A 737 -5.23 19.08 -1.15
C THR A 737 -6.43 19.38 -0.26
N ALA A 738 -6.25 19.39 1.07
CA ALA A 738 -7.28 19.78 2.02
C ALA A 738 -7.75 21.24 1.78
N LEU A 739 -6.82 22.15 1.46
CA LEU A 739 -7.12 23.54 1.14
C LEU A 739 -7.64 23.76 -0.30
N ALA A 740 -7.54 22.76 -1.18
CA ALA A 740 -8.02 22.78 -2.55
C ALA A 740 -9.44 22.21 -2.68
N GLN A 741 -9.89 21.42 -1.70
CA GLN A 741 -11.28 20.96 -1.65
C GLN A 741 -12.24 22.15 -1.55
N GLN A 742 -13.07 22.31 -2.60
CA GLN A 742 -14.18 23.26 -2.59
C GLN A 742 -15.36 22.64 -1.86
N THR A 743 -15.58 23.06 -0.62
CA THR A 743 -16.76 22.64 0.16
C THR A 743 -18.04 23.37 -0.28
N GLN A 744 -17.93 24.49 -1.01
CA GLN A 744 -19.03 25.32 -1.52
C GLN A 744 -18.69 26.10 -2.81
N GLU A 745 -19.71 26.42 -3.61
CA GLU A 745 -19.58 27.16 -4.88
C GLU A 745 -19.92 28.67 -4.75
N GLU A 746 -20.67 29.08 -3.72
CA GLU A 746 -21.27 30.42 -3.64
C GLU A 746 -20.39 31.49 -2.94
N LEU A 747 -19.45 31.08 -2.08
CA LEU A 747 -18.63 32.01 -1.27
C LEU A 747 -17.12 31.71 -1.45
N ALA A 748 -16.33 32.76 -1.64
CA ALA A 748 -14.88 32.64 -1.80
C ALA A 748 -14.22 32.15 -0.49
N SER A 749 -13.53 31.01 -0.54
CA SER A 749 -12.71 30.48 0.55
C SER A 749 -11.44 31.32 0.74
N VAL A 750 -11.22 31.86 1.94
CA VAL A 750 -10.01 32.64 2.27
C VAL A 750 -8.99 31.72 2.96
N LYS A 751 -7.84 31.51 2.31
CA LYS A 751 -6.73 30.74 2.89
C LYS A 751 -5.94 31.62 3.86
N VAL A 752 -5.89 31.25 5.14
CA VAL A 752 -5.04 31.92 6.13
C VAL A 752 -3.60 31.49 5.87
N LYS A 753 -2.78 32.39 5.31
CA LYS A 753 -1.43 32.04 4.82
C LYS A 753 -0.30 32.22 5.84
N ASP A 754 -0.45 33.02 6.89
CA ASP A 754 0.58 33.19 7.92
C ASP A 754 -0.04 33.51 9.28
N THR A 755 0.25 32.68 10.29
CA THR A 755 -0.01 32.96 11.70
C THR A 755 1.28 33.49 12.35
N GLN A 756 1.64 34.73 12.07
CA GLN A 756 2.75 35.37 12.80
C GLN A 756 2.38 35.48 14.29
N HIS A 757 3.24 34.91 15.14
CA HIS A 757 3.22 34.96 16.61
C HIS A 757 1.83 34.76 17.25
N LEU A 758 1.33 33.53 17.18
CA LEU A 758 0.32 33.09 18.15
C LEU A 758 1.03 32.80 19.47
N ASP A 759 0.67 33.52 20.52
CA ASP A 759 1.05 33.19 21.89
C ASP A 759 0.54 31.80 22.21
N THR A 760 1.45 30.83 22.15
CA THR A 760 1.10 29.43 22.35
C THR A 760 1.40 29.06 23.79
N THR A 761 0.38 28.54 24.48
CA THR A 761 0.50 28.05 25.85
C THR A 761 0.13 26.57 25.85
N VAL A 762 0.99 25.75 26.43
CA VAL A 762 0.73 24.32 26.60
C VAL A 762 0.76 24.04 28.08
N HIS A 763 -0.38 23.55 28.59
CA HIS A 763 -0.52 23.06 29.95
C HIS A 763 -0.78 21.57 29.90
N VAL A 764 0.05 20.78 30.56
CA VAL A 764 -0.10 19.32 30.62
C VAL A 764 -0.30 18.91 32.06
N SER A 765 -1.35 18.13 32.33
CA SER A 765 -1.50 17.41 33.59
C SER A 765 -1.20 15.94 33.36
N VAL A 766 -0.36 15.37 34.21
CA VAL A 766 0.09 13.99 34.14
C VAL A 766 -0.35 13.30 35.42
N GLU A 767 -1.11 12.21 35.30
CA GLU A 767 -1.45 11.32 36.39
C GLU A 767 -1.00 9.91 36.04
N MET A 768 -0.15 9.34 36.90
CA MET A 768 0.50 8.06 36.68
C MET A 768 0.24 7.12 37.84
N PRO A 769 0.08 5.81 37.59
CA PRO A 769 -0.24 4.85 38.63
C PRO A 769 0.95 4.50 39.55
N PHE A 770 2.16 4.88 39.14
CA PHE A 770 3.40 4.64 39.87
C PHE A 770 4.20 5.94 40.02
N GLU A 771 5.21 5.90 40.87
CA GLU A 771 6.08 7.05 41.11
C GLU A 771 6.77 7.49 39.81
N ILE A 772 6.62 8.78 39.51
CA ILE A 772 7.26 9.46 38.40
C ILE A 772 8.72 9.69 38.79
N ARG A 773 9.68 9.05 38.11
CA ARG A 773 11.12 9.28 38.34
C ARG A 773 11.60 10.55 37.67
N LYS A 774 11.40 10.65 36.35
CA LYS A 774 11.89 11.76 35.53
C LYS A 774 10.81 12.23 34.57
N ILE A 775 10.70 13.54 34.37
CA ILE A 775 9.89 14.17 33.32
C ILE A 775 10.79 15.15 32.60
N PHE A 776 10.87 15.06 31.27
CA PHE A 776 11.59 16.03 30.46
C PHE A 776 11.00 16.11 29.05
N SER A 777 11.22 17.23 28.37
CA SER A 777 10.92 17.40 26.94
C SER A 777 12.23 17.63 26.19
N PRO A 778 12.51 16.89 25.11
CA PRO A 778 13.65 17.18 24.24
C PRO A 778 13.39 18.40 23.34
N SER A 779 12.14 18.83 23.15
CA SER A 779 11.81 19.92 22.22
C SER A 779 11.63 21.28 22.88
N HIS A 780 11.14 21.34 24.13
CA HIS A 780 10.83 22.60 24.81
C HIS A 780 11.31 22.63 26.26
N GLN A 781 11.64 23.82 26.75
CA GLN A 781 11.88 24.03 28.18
C GLN A 781 10.55 24.01 28.94
N LEU A 782 10.51 23.29 30.06
CA LEU A 782 9.30 23.07 30.85
C LEU A 782 9.41 23.70 32.23
N LYS A 783 8.34 24.34 32.70
CA LYS A 783 8.10 24.55 34.14
C LYS A 783 7.31 23.38 34.67
N ILE A 784 7.73 22.81 35.81
CA ILE A 784 7.18 21.56 36.34
C ILE A 784 6.72 21.77 37.79
N LYS A 785 5.50 21.34 38.10
CA LYS A 785 5.04 21.01 39.46
C LYS A 785 4.93 19.50 39.55
N LYS A 786 5.57 18.86 40.51
CA LYS A 786 5.61 17.40 40.61
C LYS A 786 5.33 16.92 42.02
N THR A 787 4.53 15.87 42.12
CA THR A 787 4.37 14.99 43.29
C THR A 787 4.83 13.57 42.91
N ALA A 788 4.64 12.57 43.78
CA ALA A 788 5.02 11.19 43.45
C ALA A 788 4.30 10.68 42.18
N THR A 789 2.98 10.88 42.06
CA THR A 789 2.15 10.28 40.99
C THR A 789 1.47 11.31 40.08
N LYS A 790 1.49 12.60 40.43
CA LYS A 790 0.91 13.68 39.63
C LYS A 790 1.93 14.74 39.27
N ALA A 791 1.87 15.26 38.06
CA ALA A 791 2.66 16.41 37.63
C ALA A 791 1.85 17.39 36.78
N VAL A 792 2.19 18.68 36.85
CA VAL A 792 1.64 19.74 36.00
C VAL A 792 2.82 20.43 35.30
N LEU A 793 2.71 20.59 33.99
CA LEU A 793 3.76 21.15 33.13
C LEU A 793 3.22 22.38 32.41
N GLU A 794 4.03 23.42 32.32
CA GLU A 794 3.73 24.63 31.53
C GLU A 794 4.94 25.00 30.67
N ILE A 795 4.70 25.27 29.39
CA ILE A 795 5.70 25.86 28.51
C ILE A 795 5.68 27.39 28.69
N PRO A 796 6.84 28.06 28.90
CA PRO A 796 6.89 29.50 29.08
C PRO A 796 6.33 30.27 27.87
N LYS A 797 5.62 31.38 28.16
CA LYS A 797 5.10 32.31 27.15
C LYS A 797 6.27 32.84 26.29
N ASN A 798 6.13 32.74 24.97
CA ASN A 798 7.13 33.03 23.89
C ASN A 798 7.80 31.81 23.22
N SER A 799 7.40 30.58 23.51
CA SER A 799 7.84 29.42 22.72
C SER A 799 6.97 29.20 21.47
N SER A 800 7.57 28.92 20.31
CA SER A 800 6.82 28.45 19.13
C SER A 800 6.64 26.94 19.16
N LEU A 801 5.44 26.45 18.80
CA LEU A 801 5.18 25.02 18.62
C LEU A 801 5.52 24.51 17.22
N ASP A 802 6.15 25.31 16.36
CA ASP A 802 6.40 24.98 14.93
C ASP A 802 7.10 23.63 14.72
N ASP A 803 7.79 23.18 15.76
CA ASP A 803 8.67 22.03 15.80
C ASP A 803 8.08 20.78 16.48
N GLY A 804 6.86 20.88 17.00
CA GLY A 804 6.16 19.79 17.70
C GLY A 804 6.54 19.69 19.17
N PHE A 805 5.61 19.23 19.99
CA PHE A 805 5.82 19.06 21.42
C PHE A 805 5.96 17.59 21.78
N LYS A 806 7.10 17.20 22.36
CA LYS A 806 7.36 15.84 22.82
C LYS A 806 7.61 15.84 24.33
N LEU A 807 6.93 14.96 25.05
CA LEU A 807 7.06 14.79 26.50
C LEU A 807 7.44 13.35 26.81
N LEU A 808 8.49 13.18 27.63
CA LEU A 808 9.00 11.90 28.08
C LEU A 808 8.81 11.77 29.59
N VAL A 809 8.14 10.70 30.01
CA VAL A 809 7.84 10.40 31.42
C VAL A 809 8.39 9.02 31.79
N THR A 810 9.35 8.98 32.70
CA THR A 810 9.95 7.75 33.24
C THR A 810 9.27 7.38 34.56
N LEU A 811 8.73 6.17 34.68
CA LEU A 811 8.13 5.66 35.93
C LEU A 811 9.07 4.69 36.66
N ALA A 812 8.77 4.42 37.93
CA ALA A 812 9.48 3.41 38.72
C ALA A 812 9.24 1.97 38.25
N GLU A 813 8.00 1.65 37.84
CA GLU A 813 7.57 0.34 37.36
C GLU A 813 6.71 0.51 36.09
N ILE A 814 7.26 0.25 34.91
CA ILE A 814 6.57 0.45 33.62
C ILE A 814 6.05 -0.87 33.06
N HIS A 815 6.80 -1.95 33.26
CA HIS A 815 6.59 -3.24 32.60
C HIS A 815 5.64 -4.18 33.37
N VAL A 816 4.73 -3.63 34.18
CA VAL A 816 3.76 -4.44 34.94
C VAL A 816 2.51 -4.71 34.10
N PRO A 817 2.15 -5.98 33.84
CA PRO A 817 0.98 -6.31 33.04
C PRO A 817 -0.32 -5.94 33.80
N ARG A 818 -1.27 -5.32 33.09
CA ARG A 818 -2.45 -4.68 33.70
C ARG A 818 -3.72 -4.81 32.87
N MET A 819 -4.86 -4.72 33.56
CA MET A 819 -6.20 -4.69 32.97
C MET A 819 -7.00 -3.52 33.53
N TRP A 820 -7.47 -2.65 32.64
CA TRP A 820 -8.42 -1.58 32.94
C TRP A 820 -9.80 -1.97 32.44
N ILE A 821 -10.82 -1.69 33.26
CA ILE A 821 -12.22 -1.98 32.95
C ILE A 821 -13.01 -0.70 33.18
N GLU A 822 -13.81 -0.33 32.18
CA GLU A 822 -14.72 0.80 32.25
C GLU A 822 -16.15 0.35 32.00
N GLU A 823 -17.08 0.80 32.83
CA GLU A 823 -18.52 0.60 32.67
C GLU A 823 -19.20 1.85 32.13
N HIS A 824 -20.02 1.68 31.08
CA HIS A 824 -20.81 2.77 30.53
C HIS A 824 -22.07 3.01 31.36
N ALA A 825 -22.26 4.26 31.83
CA ALA A 825 -23.37 4.63 32.70
C ALA A 825 -24.75 4.35 32.08
N GLU A 826 -24.95 4.68 30.80
CA GLU A 826 -26.25 4.54 30.12
C GLU A 826 -26.51 3.19 29.44
N HIS A 827 -25.46 2.52 28.94
CA HIS A 827 -25.61 1.41 27.99
C HIS A 827 -25.33 0.01 28.56
N ARG A 828 -24.91 -0.11 29.83
CA ARG A 828 -24.50 -1.38 30.48
C ARG A 828 -23.50 -2.19 29.63
N SER A 829 -22.66 -1.51 28.86
CA SER A 829 -21.53 -2.12 28.16
C SER A 829 -20.28 -1.96 29.02
N THR A 830 -19.38 -2.93 28.93
CA THR A 830 -18.05 -2.87 29.54
C THR A 830 -16.99 -2.88 28.46
N ALA A 831 -16.08 -1.90 28.54
CA ALA A 831 -14.88 -1.85 27.72
C ALA A 831 -13.67 -2.25 28.58
N CYS A 832 -12.77 -3.04 28.00
CA CYS A 832 -11.56 -3.53 28.66
C CYS A 832 -10.32 -3.15 27.85
N MET A 833 -9.26 -2.73 28.54
CA MET A 833 -7.91 -2.56 27.97
C MET A 833 -6.94 -3.45 28.74
N LEU A 834 -6.22 -4.29 28.02
CA LEU A 834 -5.19 -5.18 28.53
C LEU A 834 -3.82 -4.67 28.06
N ALA A 835 -2.88 -4.50 28.98
CA ALA A 835 -1.47 -4.29 28.65
C ALA A 835 -0.67 -5.51 29.12
N PHE A 836 -0.03 -6.21 28.17
CA PHE A 836 0.86 -7.32 28.44
C PHE A 836 2.32 -6.92 28.20
N TYR A 837 3.20 -7.41 29.08
CA TYR A 837 4.65 -7.37 28.95
C TYR A 837 5.17 -8.81 29.03
N PRO A 838 5.13 -9.56 27.91
CA PRO A 838 5.57 -10.94 27.90
C PRO A 838 7.09 -11.00 28.03
N GLU A 839 7.55 -11.66 29.10
CA GLU A 839 8.95 -12.02 29.31
C GLU A 839 9.11 -13.52 29.12
N PHE A 840 9.96 -13.93 28.16
CA PHE A 840 10.23 -15.34 27.89
C PHE A 840 11.67 -15.53 27.40
N GLU A 841 12.26 -16.68 27.73
CA GLU A 841 13.54 -17.10 27.19
C GLU A 841 13.32 -17.68 25.78
N CYS A 842 13.78 -16.97 24.74
CA CYS A 842 13.79 -17.45 23.36
C CYS A 842 15.22 -17.74 22.89
N SER A 843 15.43 -18.79 22.10
CA SER A 843 16.70 -18.98 21.41
C SER A 843 16.89 -17.86 20.37
N LEU A 844 18.13 -17.44 20.13
CA LEU A 844 18.43 -16.50 19.05
C LEU A 844 18.41 -17.25 17.72
N ILE A 845 18.08 -16.54 16.63
CA ILE A 845 18.19 -17.09 15.29
C ILE A 845 19.68 -17.23 14.95
N ASP A 846 20.14 -18.45 14.65
CA ASP A 846 21.56 -18.72 14.36
C ASP A 846 22.08 -17.89 13.16
N HIS A 847 21.29 -17.76 12.09
CA HIS A 847 21.66 -17.03 10.87
C HIS A 847 20.47 -16.23 10.32
N PRO A 848 20.16 -15.03 10.89
CA PRO A 848 19.04 -14.23 10.41
C PRO A 848 19.40 -13.58 9.06
N GLN A 849 18.45 -13.61 8.13
CA GLN A 849 18.55 -12.93 6.85
C GLN A 849 17.93 -11.54 6.96
N VAL A 850 18.70 -10.50 6.66
CA VAL A 850 18.31 -9.09 6.76
C VAL A 850 18.35 -8.41 5.39
N LEU A 851 17.28 -7.72 5.02
CA LEU A 851 17.20 -6.90 3.82
C LEU A 851 16.93 -5.45 4.23
N ILE A 852 17.88 -4.57 3.98
CA ILE A 852 17.70 -3.14 4.22
C ILE A 852 17.13 -2.52 2.94
N LEU A 853 15.91 -2.00 3.01
CA LEU A 853 15.26 -1.25 1.94
C LEU A 853 15.36 0.24 2.25
N LEU A 854 16.13 0.98 1.46
CA LEU A 854 16.35 2.42 1.64
C LEU A 854 15.58 3.21 0.57
N ASP A 855 14.67 4.07 1.03
CA ASP A 855 13.90 4.98 0.19
C ASP A 855 14.76 6.17 -0.27
N MET A 856 14.84 6.36 -1.58
CA MET A 856 15.54 7.49 -2.22
C MET A 856 14.64 8.17 -3.27
N SER A 857 13.34 8.18 -3.00
CA SER A 857 12.32 8.89 -3.77
C SER A 857 12.41 10.42 -3.63
N ASN A 858 11.61 11.14 -4.41
CA ASN A 858 11.54 12.60 -4.41
C ASN A 858 11.04 13.19 -3.09
N SER A 859 10.26 12.45 -2.29
CA SER A 859 9.82 12.94 -0.97
C SER A 859 10.95 12.95 0.05
N MET A 860 11.99 12.14 -0.19
CA MET A 860 13.19 12.03 0.64
C MET A 860 14.24 13.11 0.33
N LYS A 861 13.93 14.14 -0.47
CA LYS A 861 14.87 15.23 -0.78
C LYS A 861 15.36 15.94 0.50
N ASP A 862 16.55 16.54 0.40
CA ASP A 862 17.18 17.31 1.47
C ASP A 862 17.44 16.50 2.75
N GLN A 863 17.01 17.02 3.91
CA GLN A 863 17.34 16.50 5.24
C GLN A 863 16.87 15.05 5.46
N ALA A 864 15.75 14.64 4.85
CA ALA A 864 15.21 13.29 5.01
C ALA A 864 16.16 12.22 4.46
N SER A 865 16.81 12.45 3.30
CA SER A 865 17.81 11.54 2.74
C SER A 865 19.04 11.42 3.63
N VAL A 866 19.49 12.53 4.23
CA VAL A 866 20.66 12.56 5.11
C VAL A 866 20.39 11.73 6.36
N ASP A 867 19.22 11.90 6.96
CA ASP A 867 18.83 11.16 8.16
C ASP A 867 18.60 9.67 7.84
N ALA A 868 17.99 9.35 6.70
CA ALA A 868 17.79 7.97 6.25
C ALA A 868 19.11 7.23 6.01
N LYS A 869 20.09 7.89 5.38
CA LYS A 869 21.44 7.36 5.22
C LYS A 869 22.10 7.11 6.57
N LYS A 870 22.00 8.04 7.51
CA LYS A 870 22.56 7.88 8.87
C LYS A 870 21.97 6.67 9.60
N VAL A 871 20.65 6.51 9.57
CA VAL A 871 19.97 5.35 10.16
C VAL A 871 20.43 4.04 9.50
N ALA A 872 20.56 4.02 8.17
CA ALA A 872 21.05 2.85 7.44
C ALA A 872 22.52 2.52 7.79
N LEU A 873 23.38 3.53 7.93
CA LEU A 873 24.78 3.36 8.32
C LEU A 873 24.92 2.82 9.75
N LEU A 874 24.21 3.40 10.72
CA LEU A 874 24.18 2.91 12.10
C LEU A 874 23.68 1.47 12.18
N THR A 875 22.66 1.14 11.38
CA THR A 875 22.15 -0.24 11.29
C THR A 875 23.22 -1.20 10.79
N LEU A 876 23.94 -0.85 9.72
CA LEU A 876 25.00 -1.68 9.13
C LEU A 876 26.17 -1.94 10.08
N GLU A 877 26.53 -0.95 10.91
CA GLU A 877 27.61 -1.08 11.90
C GLU A 877 27.26 -2.02 13.05
N LYS A 878 25.98 -2.06 13.44
CA LYS A 878 25.48 -2.86 14.56
C LYS A 878 25.04 -4.28 14.17
N LEU A 879 25.07 -4.63 12.88
CA LEU A 879 24.71 -5.98 12.43
C LEU A 879 25.69 -7.05 12.98
N PRO A 880 25.18 -8.15 13.56
CA PRO A 880 26.03 -9.26 13.97
C PRO A 880 26.75 -9.91 12.76
N PRO A 881 27.99 -10.39 12.92
CA PRO A 881 28.80 -10.89 11.80
C PRO A 881 28.27 -12.19 11.16
N GLU A 882 27.41 -12.91 11.88
CA GLU A 882 26.78 -14.15 11.43
C GLU A 882 25.52 -13.91 10.57
N THR A 883 25.04 -12.66 10.51
CA THR A 883 23.85 -12.28 9.73
C THR A 883 24.14 -12.26 8.23
N GLU A 884 23.17 -12.72 7.44
CA GLU A 884 23.20 -12.58 5.99
C GLU A 884 22.42 -11.33 5.60
N PHE A 885 23.07 -10.35 4.99
CA PHE A 885 22.45 -9.06 4.69
C PHE A 885 22.50 -8.71 3.20
N ASN A 886 21.56 -7.86 2.78
CA ASN A 886 21.61 -7.16 1.51
C ASN A 886 21.05 -5.74 1.67
N VAL A 887 21.51 -4.80 0.85
CA VAL A 887 21.01 -3.42 0.82
C VAL A 887 20.38 -3.18 -0.54
N THR A 888 19.12 -2.76 -0.55
CA THR A 888 18.39 -2.40 -1.77
C THR A 888 17.87 -0.99 -1.64
N ILE A 889 18.14 -0.19 -2.65
CA ILE A 889 17.69 1.19 -2.72
C ILE A 889 16.52 1.22 -3.68
N PHE A 890 15.45 1.91 -3.32
CA PHE A 890 14.26 1.99 -4.15
C PHE A 890 13.75 3.42 -4.33
N GLY A 891 13.10 3.63 -5.47
CA GLY A 891 12.25 4.76 -5.82
C GLY A 891 11.26 4.25 -6.87
N THR A 892 11.21 4.85 -8.06
CA THR A 892 10.48 4.29 -9.21
C THR A 892 11.09 2.96 -9.65
N THR A 893 12.41 2.86 -9.58
CA THR A 893 13.19 1.63 -9.81
C THR A 893 13.90 1.19 -8.53
N HIS A 894 14.41 -0.04 -8.50
CA HIS A 894 15.19 -0.52 -7.38
C HIS A 894 16.57 -1.02 -7.83
N GLN A 895 17.56 -0.86 -6.97
CA GLN A 895 18.92 -1.32 -7.18
C GLN A 895 19.42 -2.04 -5.94
N GLU A 896 19.82 -3.30 -6.10
CA GLU A 896 20.43 -4.11 -5.04
C GLU A 896 21.96 -3.93 -5.04
N LEU A 897 22.57 -3.93 -3.85
CA LEU A 897 24.01 -3.95 -3.68
C LEU A 897 24.60 -5.31 -4.08
N PHE A 898 24.08 -6.38 -3.46
CA PHE A 898 24.47 -7.74 -3.76
C PHE A 898 23.35 -8.46 -4.50
N HIS A 899 23.72 -9.30 -5.47
CA HIS A 899 22.73 -10.09 -6.21
C HIS A 899 22.18 -11.24 -5.36
N THR A 900 22.82 -11.55 -4.24
CA THR A 900 22.35 -12.50 -3.23
C THR A 900 22.88 -12.05 -1.89
N SER A 901 22.10 -12.20 -0.82
CA SER A 901 22.51 -11.84 0.54
C SER A 901 23.90 -12.41 0.85
N GLN A 902 24.75 -11.59 1.44
CA GLN A 902 26.11 -11.95 1.82
C GLN A 902 26.26 -11.85 3.33
N ARG A 903 27.21 -12.59 3.92
CA ARG A 903 27.51 -12.44 5.34
C ARG A 903 28.05 -11.05 5.66
N ALA A 904 27.70 -10.54 6.84
CA ALA A 904 28.14 -9.28 7.42
C ALA A 904 29.63 -9.30 7.85
N THR A 905 30.53 -9.60 6.92
CA THR A 905 31.97 -9.43 7.14
C THR A 905 32.35 -7.95 7.04
N LYS A 906 33.43 -7.55 7.73
CA LYS A 906 33.92 -6.15 7.70
C LYS A 906 34.09 -5.60 6.28
N ASP A 907 34.62 -6.42 5.36
CA ASP A 907 34.80 -6.01 3.97
C ASP A 907 33.47 -5.80 3.23
N ASN A 908 32.46 -6.65 3.47
CA ASN A 908 31.15 -6.53 2.84
C ASN A 908 30.35 -5.36 3.43
N VAL A 909 30.47 -5.12 4.74
CA VAL A 909 29.86 -3.97 5.41
C VAL A 909 30.48 -2.66 4.90
N ASN A 910 31.80 -2.59 4.72
CA ASN A 910 32.46 -1.42 4.14
C ASN A 910 32.00 -1.13 2.70
N LYS A 911 31.79 -2.17 1.88
CA LYS A 911 31.19 -2.01 0.54
C LYS A 911 29.76 -1.48 0.60
N ALA A 912 28.99 -1.90 1.61
CA ALA A 912 27.62 -1.41 1.81
C ALA A 912 27.59 0.04 2.28
N ILE A 913 28.51 0.44 3.17
CA ILE A 913 28.68 1.82 3.61
C ILE A 913 28.98 2.73 2.42
N GLN A 914 29.96 2.36 1.58
CA GLN A 914 30.28 3.11 0.36
C GLN A 914 29.06 3.22 -0.57
N PHE A 915 28.34 2.11 -0.77
CA PHE A 915 27.15 2.10 -1.61
C PHE A 915 26.05 3.06 -1.12
N VAL A 916 25.80 3.12 0.19
CA VAL A 916 24.80 4.05 0.78
C VAL A 916 25.26 5.51 0.68
N GLN A 917 26.57 5.77 0.80
CA GLN A 917 27.14 7.11 0.70
C GLN A 917 27.01 7.69 -0.72
N ASP A 918 27.32 6.88 -1.74
CA ASP A 918 27.36 7.29 -3.16
C ASP A 918 26.00 7.67 -3.76
N VAL A 919 24.89 7.23 -3.14
CA VAL A 919 23.56 7.33 -3.75
C VAL A 919 22.93 8.71 -3.56
N ARG A 920 22.27 9.23 -4.61
CA ARG A 920 21.53 10.51 -4.56
C ARG A 920 20.00 10.29 -4.65
N PRO A 921 19.18 11.11 -3.97
CA PRO A 921 17.72 10.99 -3.97
C PRO A 921 17.11 11.56 -5.27
N VAL A 922 17.19 10.79 -6.35
CA VAL A 922 16.70 11.21 -7.69
C VAL A 922 15.87 10.09 -8.35
N LEU A 923 15.40 9.10 -7.58
CA LEU A 923 14.77 7.91 -8.15
C LEU A 923 13.27 8.07 -8.45
N GLY A 924 12.68 9.26 -8.32
CA GLY A 924 11.29 9.52 -8.69
C GLY A 924 10.29 9.14 -7.60
N CYS A 925 9.30 8.30 -7.92
CA CYS A 925 8.22 7.86 -7.03
C CYS A 925 8.69 6.83 -5.98
N SER A 926 7.82 6.38 -5.09
CA SER A 926 8.15 5.42 -4.02
C SER A 926 7.50 4.05 -4.26
N ASN A 927 8.15 3.17 -5.04
CA ASN A 927 7.62 1.84 -5.39
C ASN A 927 8.31 0.71 -4.61
N VAL A 928 7.76 0.41 -3.43
CA VAL A 928 8.24 -0.68 -2.54
C VAL A 928 7.78 -2.07 -3.02
N PHE A 929 6.76 -2.14 -3.89
CA PHE A 929 6.16 -3.41 -4.31
C PHE A 929 7.13 -4.29 -5.09
N LEU A 930 7.92 -3.69 -5.98
CA LEU A 930 8.90 -4.39 -6.82
C LEU A 930 9.97 -5.13 -5.99
N PRO A 931 10.72 -4.48 -5.08
CA PRO A 931 11.73 -5.17 -4.29
C PRO A 931 11.15 -6.19 -3.31
N LEU A 932 9.92 -6.02 -2.82
CA LEU A 932 9.29 -7.03 -1.95
C LEU A 932 8.80 -8.26 -2.72
N THR A 933 8.38 -8.09 -3.97
CA THR A 933 7.93 -9.22 -4.81
C THR A 933 9.03 -10.25 -5.01
N SER A 934 10.28 -9.81 -5.20
CA SER A 934 11.43 -10.74 -5.30
C SER A 934 11.63 -11.54 -4.01
N VAL A 935 11.44 -10.91 -2.85
CA VAL A 935 11.53 -11.56 -1.53
C VAL A 935 10.42 -12.59 -1.35
N PHE A 936 9.18 -12.27 -1.74
CA PHE A 936 8.03 -13.18 -1.61
C PHE A 936 8.22 -14.49 -2.41
N LEU A 937 8.89 -14.39 -3.56
CA LEU A 937 9.13 -15.51 -4.48
C LEU A 937 10.39 -16.32 -4.14
N LEU A 938 11.42 -15.68 -3.55
CA LEU A 938 12.73 -16.29 -3.27
C LEU A 938 12.97 -16.66 -1.80
N THR A 939 12.00 -16.45 -0.91
CA THR A 939 12.15 -16.92 0.48
C THR A 939 11.81 -18.42 0.56
N PRO A 940 12.71 -19.28 1.09
CA PRO A 940 12.47 -20.72 1.18
C PRO A 940 11.37 -21.05 2.21
N PRO A 941 10.65 -22.18 2.04
CA PRO A 941 9.62 -22.60 2.99
C PRO A 941 10.23 -22.88 4.38
N GLY A 942 9.77 -22.13 5.38
CA GLY A 942 10.27 -22.19 6.76
C GLY A 942 11.40 -21.20 7.09
N GLY A 943 11.91 -20.45 6.10
CA GLY A 943 12.80 -19.31 6.31
C GLY A 943 12.01 -18.01 6.48
N ILE A 944 12.51 -17.10 7.33
CA ILE A 944 11.94 -15.76 7.52
C ILE A 944 12.99 -14.73 7.08
N THR A 945 12.62 -13.85 6.16
CA THR A 945 13.45 -12.70 5.77
C THR A 945 13.04 -11.47 6.58
N ASN A 946 13.95 -10.93 7.38
CA ASN A 946 13.74 -9.67 8.10
C ASN A 946 14.02 -8.50 7.15
N VAL A 947 13.03 -7.65 6.92
CA VAL A 947 13.11 -6.46 6.06
C VAL A 947 13.12 -5.22 6.93
N LEU A 948 14.17 -4.42 6.84
CA LEU A 948 14.30 -3.11 7.49
C LEU A 948 13.98 -2.03 6.46
N LEU A 949 12.78 -1.47 6.52
CA LEU A 949 12.29 -0.44 5.58
C LEU A 949 12.56 0.96 6.13
N VAL A 950 13.52 1.67 5.55
CA VAL A 950 13.85 3.07 5.88
C VAL A 950 13.15 4.00 4.89
N SER A 951 12.14 4.74 5.33
CA SER A 951 11.32 5.63 4.49
C SER A 951 10.60 6.69 5.32
N ASP A 952 10.12 7.76 4.68
CA ASP A 952 9.19 8.74 5.28
C ASP A 952 7.73 8.24 5.32
N GLY A 953 7.44 7.11 4.67
CA GLY A 953 6.12 6.47 4.67
C GLY A 953 5.19 6.95 3.56
N HIS A 954 5.63 7.78 2.61
CA HIS A 954 4.82 8.18 1.45
C HIS A 954 4.98 7.20 0.30
N ILE A 955 4.30 6.05 0.41
CA ILE A 955 4.42 4.94 -0.54
C ILE A 955 3.21 4.88 -1.48
N ASN A 956 3.46 4.75 -2.78
CA ASN A 956 2.41 4.63 -3.79
C ASN A 956 1.63 3.30 -3.61
N HIS A 957 0.32 3.34 -3.78
CA HIS A 957 -0.57 2.17 -3.63
C HIS A 957 -0.49 1.47 -2.27
N GLY A 958 -0.35 2.22 -1.16
CA GLY A 958 -0.21 1.67 0.20
C GLY A 958 -1.22 0.58 0.59
N ARG A 959 -2.48 0.66 0.13
CA ARG A 959 -3.51 -0.38 0.40
C ARG A 959 -3.19 -1.73 -0.26
N GLN A 960 -2.74 -1.74 -1.51
CA GLN A 960 -2.37 -2.96 -2.22
C GLN A 960 -1.10 -3.57 -1.62
N LEU A 961 -0.13 -2.72 -1.27
CA LEU A 961 1.11 -3.15 -0.60
C LEU A 961 0.81 -3.83 0.73
N LEU A 962 0.01 -3.19 1.58
CA LEU A 962 -0.42 -3.75 2.85
C LEU A 962 -1.08 -5.13 2.66
N GLN A 963 -1.87 -5.31 1.59
CA GLN A 963 -2.51 -6.58 1.28
C GLN A 963 -1.47 -7.66 0.90
N SER A 964 -0.55 -7.36 -0.01
CA SER A 964 0.47 -8.33 -0.44
C SER A 964 1.44 -8.71 0.69
N VAL A 965 1.71 -7.80 1.62
CA VAL A 965 2.46 -8.09 2.85
C VAL A 965 1.69 -9.05 3.75
N ALA A 966 0.39 -8.86 3.94
CA ALA A 966 -0.43 -9.75 4.77
C ALA A 966 -0.45 -11.19 4.22
N GLU A 967 -0.62 -11.35 2.90
CA GLU A 967 -0.63 -12.65 2.22
C GLU A 967 0.72 -13.40 2.35
N ASN A 968 1.83 -12.67 2.52
CA ASN A 968 3.19 -13.21 2.62
C ASN A 968 3.80 -13.11 4.02
N SER A 969 3.02 -12.80 5.05
CA SER A 969 3.47 -12.61 6.45
C SER A 969 4.19 -13.81 7.06
N SER A 970 3.99 -15.02 6.53
CA SER A 970 4.72 -16.22 6.95
C SER A 970 6.17 -16.29 6.48
N LYS A 971 6.53 -15.53 5.43
CA LYS A 971 7.86 -15.53 4.79
C LYS A 971 8.69 -14.29 5.15
N ILE A 972 8.03 -13.18 5.48
CA ILE A 972 8.68 -11.88 5.69
C ILE A 972 8.37 -11.32 7.06
N ARG A 973 9.34 -10.59 7.63
CA ARG A 973 9.15 -9.75 8.80
C ARG A 973 9.52 -8.32 8.50
N ILE A 974 8.59 -7.36 8.56
CA ILE A 974 8.88 -5.96 8.22
C ILE A 974 9.07 -5.13 9.49
N PHE A 975 10.24 -4.53 9.62
CA PHE A 975 10.55 -3.49 10.60
C PHE A 975 10.59 -2.15 9.87
N SER A 976 9.71 -1.23 10.25
CA SER A 976 9.63 0.08 9.61
C SER A 976 10.43 1.11 10.41
N LEU A 977 11.38 1.75 9.74
CA LEU A 977 12.27 2.77 10.27
C LEU A 977 11.87 4.10 9.62
N THR A 978 11.04 4.84 10.32
CA THR A 978 10.44 6.08 9.81
C THR A 978 11.38 7.26 10.00
N VAL A 979 11.62 8.03 8.93
CA VAL A 979 12.56 9.17 8.93
C VAL A 979 11.95 10.36 8.19
N GLY A 980 12.30 11.59 8.59
CA GLY A 980 11.91 12.80 7.89
C GLY A 980 11.02 13.74 8.72
N PRO A 981 10.72 14.95 8.21
CA PRO A 981 10.04 16.00 8.97
C PRO A 981 8.52 15.83 9.08
N SER A 982 7.88 15.14 8.13
CA SER A 982 6.43 14.94 8.11
C SER A 982 6.07 13.51 7.69
N PRO A 983 6.46 12.48 8.46
CA PRO A 983 6.29 11.11 8.04
C PRO A 983 4.86 10.57 8.18
N ASN A 984 4.47 9.63 7.32
CA ASN A 984 3.23 8.89 7.44
C ASN A 984 3.37 7.73 8.44
N HIS A 985 3.21 8.04 9.72
CA HIS A 985 3.30 7.05 10.80
C HIS A 985 2.28 5.92 10.67
N HIS A 986 1.06 6.23 10.24
CA HIS A 986 -0.02 5.27 10.12
C HIS A 986 0.34 4.14 9.13
N LEU A 987 0.80 4.49 7.92
CA LEU A 987 1.16 3.48 6.92
C LEU A 987 2.36 2.64 7.37
N MET A 988 3.38 3.27 7.94
CA MET A 988 4.59 2.58 8.39
C MET A 988 4.31 1.62 9.56
N ARG A 989 3.45 2.03 10.50
CA ARG A 989 2.98 1.16 11.59
C ARG A 989 2.14 0.00 11.06
N SER A 990 1.22 0.28 10.14
CA SER A 990 0.37 -0.73 9.50
C SER A 990 1.20 -1.79 8.76
N LEU A 991 2.25 -1.37 8.04
CA LEU A 991 3.15 -2.27 7.32
C LEU A 991 3.93 -3.18 8.27
N ALA A 992 4.47 -2.63 9.36
CA ALA A 992 5.17 -3.41 10.36
C ALA A 992 4.23 -4.39 11.08
N ALA A 993 3.04 -3.95 11.48
CA ALA A 993 2.04 -4.79 12.14
C ALA A 993 1.61 -5.99 11.28
N ARG A 994 1.32 -5.76 10.00
CA ARG A 994 0.96 -6.82 9.03
C ARG A 994 2.14 -7.72 8.67
N GLY A 995 3.34 -7.15 8.63
CA GLY A 995 4.58 -7.88 8.43
C GLY A 995 5.04 -8.62 9.69
N GLY A 996 4.37 -8.52 10.84
CA GLY A 996 4.81 -9.18 12.07
C GLY A 996 6.15 -8.64 12.62
N GLY A 997 6.46 -7.37 12.37
CA GLY A 997 7.61 -6.66 12.94
C GLY A 997 7.18 -5.41 13.70
N VAL A 998 8.12 -4.48 13.92
CA VAL A 998 7.93 -3.28 14.76
C VAL A 998 8.26 -2.01 13.98
N SER A 999 7.48 -0.96 14.22
CA SER A 999 7.75 0.40 13.71
C SER A 999 8.54 1.22 14.71
N CYS A 1000 9.58 1.92 14.26
CA CYS A 1000 10.38 2.87 15.03
C CYS A 1000 10.48 4.19 14.27
N CYS A 1001 10.41 5.32 14.97
CA CYS A 1001 10.52 6.65 14.38
C CYS A 1001 11.80 7.35 14.84
N PHE A 1002 12.55 7.89 13.87
CA PHE A 1002 13.78 8.65 14.12
C PHE A 1002 13.52 10.14 13.91
N ASP A 1003 13.59 10.90 15.01
CA ASP A 1003 13.46 12.35 14.99
C ASP A 1003 14.85 12.99 14.85
N GLY A 1004 15.02 13.87 13.85
CA GLY A 1004 16.24 14.62 13.55
C GLY A 1004 16.78 15.46 14.72
N LYS A 1005 15.94 15.77 15.72
CA LYS A 1005 16.30 16.59 16.89
C LYS A 1005 16.76 15.76 18.09
N SER A 1006 16.32 14.51 18.20
CA SER A 1006 16.73 13.58 19.27
C SER A 1006 17.75 12.56 18.78
N LYS A 1007 18.81 13.02 18.09
CA LYS A 1007 19.86 12.15 17.54
C LYS A 1007 20.57 11.29 18.59
N SER A 1008 20.60 11.75 19.85
CA SER A 1008 21.18 10.99 20.96
C SER A 1008 20.46 9.67 21.27
N THR A 1009 19.20 9.50 20.87
CA THR A 1009 18.45 8.26 21.13
C THR A 1009 18.56 7.23 19.99
N TRP A 1010 19.06 7.64 18.82
CA TRP A 1010 19.02 6.81 17.61
C TRP A 1010 19.77 5.50 17.77
N GLU A 1011 20.95 5.51 18.41
CA GLU A 1011 21.73 4.30 18.65
C GLU A 1011 20.96 3.28 19.50
N SER A 1012 20.38 3.72 20.61
CA SER A 1012 19.59 2.85 21.51
C SER A 1012 18.33 2.28 20.85
N GLN A 1013 17.70 3.06 19.97
CA GLN A 1013 16.53 2.63 19.20
C GLN A 1013 16.90 1.57 18.16
N ILE A 1014 18.05 1.73 17.49
CA ILE A 1014 18.56 0.76 16.52
C ILE A 1014 18.97 -0.54 17.23
N ASP A 1015 19.63 -0.45 18.37
CA ASP A 1015 20.00 -1.62 19.17
C ASP A 1015 18.75 -2.44 19.55
N SER A 1016 17.68 -1.77 20.01
CA SER A 1016 16.37 -2.40 20.30
C SER A 1016 15.73 -3.07 19.07
N VAL A 1017 15.85 -2.47 17.88
CA VAL A 1017 15.35 -3.08 16.63
C VAL A 1017 16.18 -4.32 16.26
N ILE A 1018 17.51 -4.24 16.35
CA ILE A 1018 18.41 -5.35 16.00
C ILE A 1018 18.21 -6.53 16.96
N ASP A 1019 18.02 -6.27 18.24
CA ASP A 1019 17.68 -7.30 19.23
C ASP A 1019 16.40 -8.05 18.86
N LYS A 1020 15.38 -7.34 18.36
CA LYS A 1020 14.11 -7.94 17.88
C LYS A 1020 14.27 -8.68 16.55
N VAL A 1021 15.17 -8.23 15.67
CA VAL A 1021 15.51 -8.92 14.41
C VAL A 1021 16.14 -10.29 14.69
N ASN A 1022 16.96 -10.39 15.75
CA ASN A 1022 17.65 -11.62 16.15
C ASN A 1022 16.75 -12.62 16.90
N GLN A 1023 15.54 -12.21 17.32
CA GLN A 1023 14.58 -13.05 18.04
C GLN A 1023 13.62 -13.79 17.09
N TRP A 1024 13.16 -14.98 17.49
CA TRP A 1024 12.00 -15.60 16.87
C TRP A 1024 10.73 -14.83 17.26
N GLY A 1025 9.96 -14.39 16.28
CA GLY A 1025 8.65 -13.79 16.52
C GLY A 1025 7.65 -14.89 16.81
N ILE A 1026 6.97 -14.81 17.97
CA ILE A 1026 6.02 -15.85 18.38
C ILE A 1026 4.76 -15.78 17.51
N GLN A 1027 4.38 -16.91 16.91
CA GLN A 1027 3.14 -17.04 16.12
C GLN A 1027 2.03 -17.73 16.93
N GLY A 1028 0.77 -17.52 16.53
CA GLY A 1028 -0.38 -18.21 17.13
C GLY A 1028 -0.83 -17.65 18.49
N VAL A 1029 -0.62 -16.35 18.69
CA VAL A 1029 -1.02 -15.62 19.89
C VAL A 1029 -2.54 -15.53 19.98
N LYS A 1030 -3.09 -15.89 21.13
CA LYS A 1030 -4.53 -15.77 21.40
C LYS A 1030 -4.76 -15.18 22.77
N VAL A 1031 -5.76 -14.32 22.87
CA VAL A 1031 -6.25 -13.81 24.16
C VAL A 1031 -7.55 -14.55 24.49
N GLU A 1032 -7.55 -15.25 25.62
CA GLU A 1032 -8.75 -15.89 26.18
C GLU A 1032 -9.36 -14.96 27.24
N TRP A 1033 -10.54 -14.44 26.94
CA TRP A 1033 -11.33 -13.61 27.85
C TRP A 1033 -12.19 -14.51 28.76
N GLN A 1034 -12.13 -14.32 30.08
CA GLN A 1034 -12.92 -15.11 31.02
C GLN A 1034 -14.24 -14.39 31.37
N GLN A 1035 -15.30 -14.72 30.63
CA GLN A 1035 -16.66 -14.25 30.90
C GLN A 1035 -17.32 -15.11 31.98
N HIS A 1036 -17.83 -14.49 33.04
CA HIS A 1036 -18.38 -15.19 34.21
C HIS A 1036 -19.85 -15.65 34.03
N SER A 1037 -20.32 -15.90 32.81
CA SER A 1037 -21.67 -16.40 32.51
C SER A 1037 -21.84 -16.94 31.08
N ASP A 1038 -22.54 -18.06 30.92
CA ASP A 1038 -22.63 -18.83 29.65
C ASP A 1038 -23.49 -18.19 28.53
N ASN A 1039 -24.26 -17.12 28.81
CA ASN A 1039 -25.24 -16.52 27.87
C ASN A 1039 -24.85 -15.12 27.32
N LEU A 1040 -23.58 -14.73 27.37
CA LEU A 1040 -23.13 -13.42 26.89
C LEU A 1040 -22.71 -13.44 25.40
N PRO A 1041 -22.85 -12.31 24.69
CA PRO A 1041 -22.31 -12.18 23.34
C PRO A 1041 -20.80 -12.37 23.34
N ALA A 1042 -20.28 -12.90 22.21
CA ALA A 1042 -18.86 -13.13 22.01
C ALA A 1042 -18.07 -11.82 22.17
N PRO A 1043 -16.87 -11.86 22.77
CA PRO A 1043 -16.04 -10.67 22.96
C PRO A 1043 -15.66 -10.08 21.60
N VAL A 1044 -15.85 -8.76 21.44
CA VAL A 1044 -15.31 -8.03 20.29
C VAL A 1044 -13.95 -7.50 20.69
N GLN A 1045 -12.89 -8.03 20.08
CA GLN A 1045 -11.51 -7.69 20.40
C GLN A 1045 -10.84 -6.88 19.28
N ALA A 1046 -9.98 -5.93 19.64
CA ALA A 1046 -9.04 -5.25 18.76
C ALA A 1046 -7.64 -5.19 19.41
N PRO A 1047 -6.54 -5.61 18.74
CA PRO A 1047 -6.50 -6.16 17.38
C PRO A 1047 -7.20 -7.53 17.29
N ALA A 1048 -7.91 -7.76 16.19
CA ALA A 1048 -8.63 -9.02 15.92
C ALA A 1048 -7.68 -10.22 15.88
N HIS A 1049 -6.48 -10.04 15.32
CA HIS A 1049 -5.38 -11.02 15.33
C HIS A 1049 -4.07 -10.34 15.76
N VAL A 1050 -3.38 -10.90 16.75
CA VAL A 1050 -2.04 -10.45 17.15
C VAL A 1050 -1.02 -11.24 16.34
N THR A 1051 -0.32 -10.56 15.42
CA THR A 1051 0.56 -11.21 14.42
C THR A 1051 1.85 -11.77 15.02
N SER A 1052 2.51 -10.99 15.88
CA SER A 1052 3.81 -11.37 16.46
C SER A 1052 4.03 -10.75 17.83
N ILE A 1053 4.81 -11.45 18.66
CA ILE A 1053 5.28 -10.97 19.98
C ILE A 1053 6.79 -11.06 20.03
N PHE A 1054 7.42 -10.00 20.55
CA PHE A 1054 8.84 -9.95 20.89
C PHE A 1054 9.01 -9.90 22.41
N ASN A 1055 10.14 -10.41 22.88
CA ASN A 1055 10.46 -10.41 24.30
C ASN A 1055 10.57 -8.96 24.81
N GLY A 1056 9.96 -8.66 25.96
CA GLY A 1056 10.00 -7.33 26.58
C GLY A 1056 9.24 -6.23 25.84
N SER A 1057 8.45 -6.58 24.81
CA SER A 1057 7.66 -5.59 24.06
C SER A 1057 6.22 -5.49 24.59
N ARG A 1058 5.75 -4.25 24.81
CA ARG A 1058 4.38 -3.99 25.27
C ARG A 1058 3.36 -4.37 24.19
N ILE A 1059 2.31 -5.07 24.59
CA ILE A 1059 1.16 -5.37 23.73
C ILE A 1059 -0.10 -4.83 24.39
N VAL A 1060 -0.89 -4.07 23.64
CA VAL A 1060 -2.17 -3.54 24.10
C VAL A 1060 -3.31 -4.19 23.33
N VAL A 1061 -4.29 -4.71 24.06
CA VAL A 1061 -5.48 -5.34 23.50
C VAL A 1061 -6.72 -4.71 24.12
N TYR A 1062 -7.61 -4.21 23.27
CA TYR A 1062 -8.90 -3.65 23.63
C TYR A 1062 -10.01 -4.68 23.38
N GLY A 1063 -11.09 -4.60 24.15
CA GLY A 1063 -12.27 -5.39 23.84
C GLY A 1063 -13.55 -4.95 24.52
N PHE A 1064 -14.67 -5.09 23.82
CA PHE A 1064 -16.00 -5.03 24.40
C PHE A 1064 -16.36 -6.40 24.95
N VAL A 1065 -16.23 -6.56 26.27
CA VAL A 1065 -16.42 -7.86 26.94
C VAL A 1065 -17.21 -7.67 28.22
N ASN A 1066 -18.48 -8.10 28.18
CA ASN A 1066 -19.38 -8.09 29.34
C ASN A 1066 -18.88 -9.06 30.42
N ASN A 1067 -18.91 -8.62 31.68
CA ASN A 1067 -18.58 -9.39 32.88
C ASN A 1067 -17.23 -10.15 32.82
N CYS A 1068 -16.16 -9.44 32.45
CA CYS A 1068 -14.81 -9.96 32.42
C CYS A 1068 -13.94 -9.33 33.50
N SER A 1069 -13.36 -10.15 34.37
CA SER A 1069 -12.42 -9.72 35.42
C SER A 1069 -10.99 -10.22 35.19
N GLN A 1070 -10.80 -11.17 34.27
CA GLN A 1070 -9.53 -11.84 34.01
C GLN A 1070 -9.39 -12.19 32.52
N ALA A 1071 -8.19 -11.99 31.98
CA ALA A 1071 -7.83 -12.39 30.62
C ALA A 1071 -6.48 -13.12 30.61
N LYS A 1072 -6.33 -14.08 29.71
CA LYS A 1072 -5.11 -14.88 29.55
C LYS A 1072 -4.54 -14.72 28.15
N LEU A 1073 -3.28 -14.35 28.04
CA LEU A 1073 -2.52 -14.39 26.81
C LEU A 1073 -1.87 -15.77 26.67
N LYS A 1074 -2.23 -16.51 25.61
CA LYS A 1074 -1.61 -17.78 25.24
C LYS A 1074 -0.80 -17.62 23.97
N ALA A 1075 0.42 -18.11 23.96
CA ALA A 1075 1.29 -18.10 22.79
C ALA A 1075 2.10 -19.39 22.70
N LEU A 1076 2.59 -19.73 21.51
CA LEU A 1076 3.31 -20.99 21.25
C LEU A 1076 4.77 -20.68 20.90
N VAL A 1077 5.68 -20.86 21.87
CA VAL A 1077 7.10 -20.53 21.77
C VAL A 1077 7.90 -21.79 21.58
N GLU A 1078 8.50 -22.01 20.41
CA GLU A 1078 9.36 -23.18 20.12
C GLU A 1078 8.74 -24.56 20.44
N GLY A 1079 7.41 -24.67 20.42
CA GLY A 1079 6.68 -25.90 20.81
C GLY A 1079 6.20 -25.95 22.26
N TYR A 1080 6.53 -24.95 23.08
CA TYR A 1080 6.04 -24.76 24.45
C TYR A 1080 4.87 -23.77 24.48
N ASN A 1081 3.91 -24.02 25.36
CA ASN A 1081 2.81 -23.07 25.59
C ASN A 1081 3.24 -22.04 26.63
N PHE A 1082 3.29 -20.78 26.23
CA PHE A 1082 3.47 -19.63 27.11
C PHE A 1082 2.09 -19.09 27.51
N GLU A 1083 1.89 -18.86 28.81
CA GLU A 1083 0.65 -18.29 29.34
C GLU A 1083 0.94 -17.16 30.34
N THR A 1084 0.40 -15.97 30.08
CA THR A 1084 0.44 -14.82 31.02
C THR A 1084 -0.98 -14.38 31.34
N VAL A 1085 -1.22 -14.07 32.61
CA VAL A 1085 -2.53 -13.70 33.13
C VAL A 1085 -2.53 -12.24 33.56
N VAL A 1086 -3.61 -11.53 33.22
CA VAL A 1086 -3.94 -10.21 33.78
C VAL A 1086 -5.31 -10.28 34.44
N SER A 1087 -5.42 -9.65 35.61
CA SER A 1087 -6.66 -9.58 36.38
C SER A 1087 -6.84 -8.18 36.93
N SER A 1088 -8.09 -7.71 37.00
CA SER A 1088 -8.46 -6.45 37.66
C SER A 1088 -9.43 -6.73 38.80
N SER A 1089 -9.36 -5.93 39.86
CA SER A 1089 -10.32 -6.00 40.97
C SER A 1089 -11.58 -5.20 40.64
N GLU A 1090 -12.74 -5.57 41.21
CA GLU A 1090 -13.98 -4.80 41.02
C GLU A 1090 -13.85 -3.36 41.56
N LEU A 1091 -12.97 -3.12 42.54
CA LEU A 1091 -12.67 -1.80 43.09
C LEU A 1091 -11.92 -0.86 42.13
N SER A 1092 -11.30 -1.41 41.07
CA SER A 1092 -10.58 -0.65 40.05
C SER A 1092 -11.40 -0.40 38.78
N MET A 1093 -12.69 -0.73 38.79
CA MET A 1093 -13.61 -0.45 37.68
C MET A 1093 -13.99 1.03 37.68
N THR A 1094 -13.72 1.71 36.58
CA THR A 1094 -14.07 3.13 36.41
C THR A 1094 -15.41 3.27 35.68
N GLN A 1095 -16.18 4.30 36.02
CA GLN A 1095 -17.36 4.67 35.23
C GLN A 1095 -16.98 5.81 34.28
N GLY A 1096 -17.27 5.66 32.98
CA GLY A 1096 -16.87 6.63 31.97
C GLY A 1096 -17.13 6.16 30.53
N GLU A 1097 -16.64 6.95 29.58
CA GLU A 1097 -16.74 6.69 28.14
C GLU A 1097 -15.37 6.64 27.43
N MET A 1098 -14.27 6.91 28.13
CA MET A 1098 -12.96 7.13 27.50
C MET A 1098 -12.39 5.83 26.93
N LEU A 1099 -12.45 4.77 27.73
CA LEU A 1099 -11.98 3.45 27.32
C LEU A 1099 -12.93 2.85 26.28
N HIS A 1100 -14.23 3.15 26.35
CA HIS A 1100 -15.17 2.81 25.28
C HIS A 1100 -14.82 3.47 23.95
N GLN A 1101 -14.47 4.76 23.95
CA GLN A 1101 -14.04 5.49 22.75
C GLN A 1101 -12.72 4.93 22.19
N LEU A 1102 -11.74 4.63 23.04
CA LEU A 1102 -10.49 3.97 22.62
C LEU A 1102 -10.74 2.58 22.03
N THR A 1103 -11.58 1.78 22.69
CA THR A 1103 -11.94 0.43 22.21
C THR A 1103 -12.68 0.52 20.88
N ALA A 1104 -13.61 1.46 20.73
CA ALA A 1104 -14.31 1.69 19.49
C ALA A 1104 -13.36 2.14 18.36
N ARG A 1105 -12.45 3.09 18.62
CA ARG A 1105 -11.44 3.51 17.63
C ARG A 1105 -10.51 2.36 17.25
N ALA A 1106 -10.11 1.50 18.20
CA ALA A 1106 -9.30 0.33 17.90
C ALA A 1106 -10.04 -0.67 16.98
N VAL A 1107 -11.33 -0.91 17.20
CA VAL A 1107 -12.16 -1.76 16.32
C VAL A 1107 -12.36 -1.14 14.93
N ILE A 1108 -12.55 0.18 14.86
CA ILE A 1108 -12.64 0.91 13.59
C ILE A 1108 -11.30 0.84 12.83
N ARG A 1109 -10.17 1.00 13.54
CA ARG A 1109 -8.84 0.86 12.97
C ARG A 1109 -8.63 -0.52 12.37
N ASP A 1110 -9.02 -1.59 13.05
CA ASP A 1110 -8.95 -2.96 12.49
C ASP A 1110 -9.81 -3.12 11.22
N TYR A 1111 -10.95 -2.42 11.13
CA TYR A 1111 -11.78 -2.39 9.93
C TYR A 1111 -11.08 -1.63 8.79
N ASP A 1112 -10.51 -0.47 9.06
CA ASP A 1112 -9.82 0.37 8.07
C ASP A 1112 -8.55 -0.34 7.55
N GLU A 1113 -7.71 -0.78 8.49
CA GLU A 1113 -6.52 -1.60 8.26
C GLU A 1113 -6.87 -3.03 7.81
N GLY A 1114 -8.14 -3.46 7.83
CA GLY A 1114 -8.56 -4.76 7.32
C GLY A 1114 -7.93 -5.98 8.01
N ILE A 1115 -7.62 -5.93 9.30
CA ILE A 1115 -7.02 -7.07 10.04
C ILE A 1115 -8.10 -8.11 10.43
N LEU A 1116 -9.21 -8.17 9.69
CA LEU A 1116 -10.36 -9.00 10.05
C LEU A 1116 -10.13 -10.48 9.74
N ASN A 1117 -9.47 -10.78 8.61
CA ASN A 1117 -9.28 -12.14 8.11
C ASN A 1117 -8.04 -12.24 7.20
N ASP A 1118 -7.37 -13.39 7.22
CA ASP A 1118 -6.18 -13.68 6.40
C ASP A 1118 -6.51 -13.82 4.90
N ASN A 1119 -7.76 -14.15 4.56
CA ASN A 1119 -8.18 -14.36 3.17
C ASN A 1119 -8.90 -13.13 2.60
N PHE A 1120 -8.37 -12.59 1.50
CA PHE A 1120 -8.85 -11.38 0.81
C PHE A 1120 -10.35 -11.37 0.49
N ILE A 1121 -10.88 -12.46 -0.05
CA ILE A 1121 -12.30 -12.51 -0.47
C ILE A 1121 -13.20 -12.45 0.76
N LEU A 1122 -12.83 -13.19 1.81
CA LEU A 1122 -13.57 -13.20 3.07
C LEU A 1122 -13.46 -11.85 3.78
N GLN A 1123 -12.29 -11.22 3.76
CA GLN A 1123 -12.07 -9.88 4.30
C GLN A 1123 -12.97 -8.84 3.62
N LYS A 1124 -13.09 -8.85 2.28
CA LYS A 1124 -13.99 -7.93 1.55
C LYS A 1124 -15.45 -8.14 1.93
N LEU A 1125 -15.88 -9.40 2.04
CA LEU A 1125 -17.24 -9.74 2.47
C LEU A 1125 -17.49 -9.31 3.92
N GLU A 1126 -16.53 -9.54 4.81
CA GLU A 1126 -16.62 -9.11 6.21
C GLU A 1126 -16.63 -7.58 6.35
N LYS A 1127 -15.84 -6.85 5.55
CA LYS A 1127 -15.90 -5.38 5.51
C LYS A 1127 -17.29 -4.91 5.04
N GLN A 1128 -17.85 -5.50 4.00
CA GLN A 1128 -19.20 -5.15 3.55
C GLN A 1128 -20.24 -5.41 4.64
N ASN A 1129 -20.17 -6.57 5.31
CA ASN A 1129 -21.11 -6.94 6.37
C ASN A 1129 -20.96 -6.10 7.65
N LYS A 1130 -19.74 -5.64 7.98
CA LYS A 1130 -19.46 -4.84 9.18
C LYS A 1130 -19.58 -3.33 8.95
N LYS A 1131 -19.77 -2.86 7.72
CA LYS A 1131 -19.84 -1.42 7.40
C LYS A 1131 -20.90 -0.70 8.23
N ASP A 1132 -22.12 -1.23 8.27
CA ASP A 1132 -23.23 -0.62 9.02
C ASP A 1132 -22.94 -0.61 10.52
N TYR A 1133 -22.35 -1.69 11.05
CA TYR A 1133 -21.91 -1.79 12.43
C TYR A 1133 -20.85 -0.72 12.78
N ILE A 1134 -19.89 -0.46 11.90
CA ILE A 1134 -18.87 0.59 12.09
C ILE A 1134 -19.49 2.00 12.09
N ILE A 1135 -20.44 2.27 11.20
CA ILE A 1135 -21.16 3.55 11.16
C ILE A 1135 -21.97 3.76 12.44
N GLU A 1136 -22.65 2.73 12.93
CA GLU A 1136 -23.39 2.78 14.19
C GLU A 1136 -22.44 2.97 15.40
N LEU A 1137 -21.31 2.27 15.42
CA LEU A 1137 -20.30 2.39 16.47
C LEU A 1137 -19.71 3.80 16.52
N SER A 1138 -19.38 4.37 15.36
CA SER A 1138 -18.89 5.73 15.21
C SER A 1138 -19.92 6.77 15.68
N LYS A 1139 -21.19 6.63 15.28
CA LYS A 1139 -22.30 7.49 15.75
C LYS A 1139 -22.49 7.39 17.27
N LYS A 1140 -22.39 6.18 17.83
CA LYS A 1140 -22.58 5.92 19.26
C LYS A 1140 -21.51 6.59 20.12
N PHE A 1141 -20.24 6.46 19.74
CA PHE A 1141 -19.11 6.99 20.52
C PHE A 1141 -18.59 8.34 20.02
N SER A 1142 -19.29 8.96 19.07
CA SER A 1142 -18.93 10.25 18.45
C SER A 1142 -17.51 10.28 17.87
N ILE A 1143 -17.15 9.24 17.11
CA ILE A 1143 -15.84 9.11 16.45
C ILE A 1143 -15.96 9.49 14.97
N VAL A 1144 -15.14 10.43 14.50
CA VAL A 1144 -15.06 10.78 13.06
C VAL A 1144 -14.31 9.67 12.31
N THR A 1145 -14.81 9.29 11.15
CA THR A 1145 -14.27 8.20 10.31
C THR A 1145 -14.39 8.58 8.83
N GLN A 1146 -13.78 7.81 7.93
CA GLN A 1146 -13.99 7.97 6.48
C GLN A 1146 -15.48 7.93 6.02
N TYR A 1147 -16.39 7.36 6.82
CA TYR A 1147 -17.83 7.29 6.50
C TYR A 1147 -18.70 8.27 7.29
N THR A 1148 -18.15 8.96 8.29
CA THR A 1148 -18.92 9.76 9.24
C THR A 1148 -18.24 11.10 9.51
N SER A 1149 -19.01 12.17 9.45
CA SER A 1149 -18.52 13.53 9.68
C SER A 1149 -19.24 14.15 10.86
N PHE A 1150 -18.55 15.04 11.55
CA PHE A 1150 -19.13 15.79 12.66
C PHE A 1150 -19.73 17.10 12.13
N VAL A 1151 -21.00 17.37 12.46
CA VAL A 1151 -21.69 18.60 12.05
C VAL A 1151 -22.35 19.28 13.24
N ALA A 1152 -22.11 20.58 13.36
CA ALA A 1152 -22.80 21.48 14.27
C ALA A 1152 -23.47 22.61 13.47
N ILE A 1153 -24.72 22.92 13.80
CA ILE A 1153 -25.50 23.97 13.15
C ILE A 1153 -25.97 24.95 14.22
N GLU A 1154 -25.62 26.22 14.01
CA GLU A 1154 -26.05 27.35 14.81
C GLU A 1154 -27.26 27.99 14.12
N GLU A 1155 -28.46 27.59 14.55
CA GLU A 1155 -29.70 28.19 14.07
C GLU A 1155 -29.77 29.66 14.54
N ARG A 1156 -30.03 30.56 13.59
CA ARG A 1156 -30.20 32.00 13.83
C ARG A 1156 -31.63 32.39 13.51
N ASN A 1157 -32.32 32.97 14.48
CA ASN A 1157 -33.65 33.56 14.28
C ASN A 1157 -33.52 35.08 14.08
N GLU A 1158 -34.38 35.68 13.25
CA GLU A 1158 -34.36 37.12 12.95
C GLU A 1158 -34.63 38.03 14.18
N GLU A 1159 -35.04 37.48 15.33
CA GLU A 1159 -35.36 38.23 16.55
C GLU A 1159 -34.21 38.27 17.60
N ASP A 1160 -33.12 37.51 17.44
CA ASP A 1160 -32.02 37.42 18.42
C ASP A 1160 -30.90 38.45 18.17
N GLU A 1161 -31.25 39.74 17.98
CA GLU A 1161 -30.23 40.76 17.68
C GLU A 1161 -29.41 41.24 18.90
N ARG A 1162 -29.75 40.88 20.15
CA ARG A 1162 -28.93 41.25 21.32
C ARG A 1162 -29.11 40.29 22.49
N LEU A 1163 -28.26 39.28 22.59
CA LEU A 1163 -27.99 38.57 23.83
C LEU A 1163 -26.51 38.79 24.16
N ASP A 1164 -26.25 39.31 25.37
CA ASP A 1164 -24.90 39.62 25.88
C ASP A 1164 -24.03 38.36 25.81
N SER A 1165 -22.99 38.41 24.97
CA SER A 1165 -22.02 37.32 24.85
C SER A 1165 -21.12 37.29 26.08
N GLU A 1166 -21.05 36.15 26.76
CA GLU A 1166 -19.95 35.88 27.69
C GLU A 1166 -18.62 35.99 26.93
N SER A 1167 -17.70 36.78 27.48
CA SER A 1167 -16.40 37.04 26.86
C SER A 1167 -15.62 35.74 26.75
N VAL A 1168 -14.98 35.46 25.60
CA VAL A 1168 -14.10 34.30 25.38
C VAL A 1168 -13.07 34.13 26.50
N GLU A 1169 -12.61 35.23 27.08
CA GLU A 1169 -11.69 35.26 28.23
C GLU A 1169 -12.25 34.61 29.51
N LYS A 1170 -13.57 34.67 29.75
CA LYS A 1170 -14.21 33.98 30.89
C LYS A 1170 -14.25 32.47 30.68
N LEU A 1171 -14.58 32.03 29.47
CA LEU A 1171 -14.61 30.61 29.10
C LEU A 1171 -13.21 29.98 29.18
N LEU A 1172 -12.18 30.74 28.82
CA LEU A 1172 -10.78 30.32 29.01
C LEU A 1172 -10.35 30.31 30.50
N GLY A 1173 -10.88 31.23 31.31
CA GLY A 1173 -10.56 31.33 32.74
C GLY A 1173 -11.15 30.21 33.61
N GLU A 1174 -12.34 29.69 33.26
CA GLU A 1174 -12.96 28.54 33.94
C GLU A 1174 -12.23 27.22 33.65
N GLU A 1175 -11.43 27.18 32.58
CA GLU A 1175 -10.83 25.97 32.05
C GLU A 1175 -9.42 25.62 32.60
N SER A 1176 -8.93 26.34 33.61
CA SER A 1176 -7.57 26.18 34.15
C SER A 1176 -7.26 24.73 34.60
N VAL A 1177 -6.10 24.21 34.17
CA VAL A 1177 -5.66 22.80 34.35
C VAL A 1177 -4.90 22.60 35.68
N ASP A 1178 -4.84 23.60 36.55
CA ASP A 1178 -3.98 23.56 37.75
C ASP A 1178 -4.62 22.76 38.91
N ILE A 1179 -4.35 21.46 38.92
CA ILE A 1179 -4.80 20.52 39.97
C ILE A 1179 -3.87 20.57 41.21
N LEU A 1180 -2.72 21.24 41.12
CA LEU A 1180 -1.70 21.31 42.18
C LEU A 1180 -1.43 22.76 42.65
N PRO A 1181 -2.42 23.45 43.24
CA PRO A 1181 -2.25 24.83 43.70
C PRO A 1181 -1.27 24.95 44.88
N TYR A 1182 -0.99 23.84 45.58
CA TYR A 1182 -0.13 23.78 46.76
C TYR A 1182 1.36 23.52 46.45
N VAL A 1183 1.73 23.26 45.20
CA VAL A 1183 3.13 23.01 44.78
C VAL A 1183 3.65 24.18 43.94
N GLY A 1184 4.84 24.67 44.26
CA GLY A 1184 5.52 25.73 43.50
C GLY A 1184 6.09 25.22 42.17
N TRP A 1185 6.29 26.13 41.22
CA TRP A 1185 6.95 25.82 39.96
C TRP A 1185 8.44 25.56 40.16
N THR A 1186 8.95 24.48 39.57
CA THR A 1186 10.37 24.17 39.46
C THR A 1186 10.80 24.22 37.99
N ILE A 1187 12.00 24.73 37.72
CA ILE A 1187 12.62 24.68 36.39
C ILE A 1187 13.68 23.58 36.49
N PRO A 1188 13.61 22.49 35.71
CA PRO A 1188 14.58 21.42 35.79
C PRO A 1188 15.97 21.92 35.38
N ASP A 1189 16.97 21.68 36.23
CA ASP A 1189 18.36 22.17 36.14
C ASP A 1189 19.14 21.69 34.90
N ASN A 1190 18.54 20.89 34.01
CA ASN A 1190 19.26 20.15 32.97
C ASN A 1190 19.36 20.86 31.60
N TRP A 1191 19.22 22.19 31.54
CA TRP A 1191 19.47 22.97 30.31
C TRP A 1191 20.55 24.05 30.47
N GLU A 1192 21.22 24.11 31.62
CA GLU A 1192 22.43 24.92 31.82
C GLU A 1192 23.58 24.09 32.42
N GLU A 1193 24.07 23.08 31.69
CA GLU A 1193 25.53 22.89 31.67
C GLU A 1193 26.11 23.92 30.69
N LYS A 1194 26.01 25.20 31.04
CA LYS A 1194 27.07 26.13 30.63
C LYS A 1194 28.30 25.65 31.39
N ASN A 1195 29.31 25.24 30.63
CA ASN A 1195 30.64 24.85 31.12
C ASN A 1195 30.98 25.72 32.34
N THR A 1196 31.13 25.15 33.54
CA THR A 1196 31.39 25.90 34.79
C THR A 1196 32.56 26.87 34.63
N VAL A 1197 33.50 26.51 33.76
CA VAL A 1197 34.61 27.34 33.28
C VAL A 1197 34.14 28.63 32.60
N GLU A 1198 33.16 28.59 31.69
CA GLU A 1198 32.64 29.79 31.01
C GLU A 1198 31.90 30.73 31.96
N ILE A 1199 31.14 30.19 32.93
CA ILE A 1199 30.44 30.97 33.96
C ILE A 1199 31.47 31.70 34.83
N VAL A 1200 32.45 30.97 35.37
CA VAL A 1200 33.53 31.55 36.18
C VAL A 1200 34.33 32.59 35.39
N THR A 1201 34.67 32.32 34.14
CA THR A 1201 35.41 33.26 33.28
C THR A 1201 34.59 34.54 33.01
N SER A 1202 33.28 34.41 32.80
CA SER A 1202 32.40 35.56 32.60
C SER A 1202 32.23 36.42 33.87
N LEU A 1203 32.13 35.79 35.04
CA LEU A 1203 32.01 36.46 36.33
C LEU A 1203 33.32 37.15 36.73
N LEU A 1204 34.48 36.54 36.44
CA LEU A 1204 35.79 37.18 36.62
C LEU A 1204 35.91 38.42 35.74
N ARG A 1205 35.56 38.31 34.44
CA ARG A 1205 35.58 39.45 33.51
C ARG A 1205 34.61 40.56 33.94
N GLN A 1206 33.44 40.22 34.45
CA GLN A 1206 32.50 41.20 35.00
C GLN A 1206 33.02 41.84 36.29
N GLY A 1207 33.70 41.09 37.15
CA GLY A 1207 34.39 41.60 38.34
C GLY A 1207 35.49 42.61 37.98
N GLU A 1208 36.37 42.27 37.03
CA GLU A 1208 37.44 43.15 36.53
C GLU A 1208 36.88 44.45 35.93
N ILE A 1209 35.78 44.35 35.18
CA ILE A 1209 35.09 45.52 34.63
C ILE A 1209 34.49 46.36 35.77
N ALA A 1210 33.87 45.72 36.76
CA ALA A 1210 33.22 46.37 37.90
C ALA A 1210 34.21 47.04 38.86
N GLU A 1211 35.46 46.57 38.98
CA GLU A 1211 36.51 47.25 39.78
C GLU A 1211 36.72 48.70 39.35
N GLY A 1212 36.46 49.02 38.07
CA GLY A 1212 36.59 50.37 37.53
C GLY A 1212 35.49 51.35 37.96
N PHE A 1213 34.34 50.88 38.45
CA PHE A 1213 33.18 51.75 38.74
C PHE A 1213 32.34 51.40 39.97
N SER A 1214 32.46 50.20 40.54
CA SER A 1214 31.63 49.73 41.65
C SER A 1214 32.30 48.61 42.45
N GLN A 1215 32.83 48.99 43.62
CA GLN A 1215 33.56 48.06 44.49
C GLN A 1215 32.64 46.98 45.08
N SER A 1216 31.37 47.31 45.36
CA SER A 1216 30.39 46.35 45.89
C SER A 1216 29.92 45.33 44.85
N GLU A 1217 29.86 45.70 43.57
CA GLU A 1217 29.53 44.76 42.50
C GLU A 1217 30.71 43.85 42.18
N ALA A 1218 31.94 44.40 42.15
CA ALA A 1218 33.15 43.59 42.00
C ALA A 1218 33.26 42.54 43.13
N GLU A 1219 33.06 42.96 44.39
CA GLU A 1219 33.09 42.06 45.55
C GLU A 1219 32.02 40.96 45.47
N ARG A 1220 30.81 41.30 45.00
CA ARG A 1220 29.73 40.33 44.79
C ARG A 1220 30.06 39.32 43.69
N CYS A 1221 30.66 39.76 42.57
CA CYS A 1221 31.09 38.88 41.49
C CYS A 1221 32.18 37.91 41.98
N TYR A 1222 33.19 38.39 42.70
CA TYR A 1222 34.26 37.53 43.22
C TYR A 1222 33.79 36.56 44.31
N LEU A 1223 32.88 36.98 45.20
CA LEU A 1223 32.26 36.08 46.17
C LEU A 1223 31.44 34.96 45.51
N SER A 1224 30.77 35.28 44.40
CA SER A 1224 30.03 34.28 43.62
C SER A 1224 30.99 33.28 42.96
N VAL A 1225 32.14 33.75 42.44
CA VAL A 1225 33.20 32.86 41.92
C VAL A 1225 33.76 31.93 43.01
N LEU A 1226 33.97 32.44 44.23
CA LEU A 1226 34.45 31.63 45.36
C LEU A 1226 33.44 30.57 45.80
N GLN A 1227 32.13 30.86 45.75
CA GLN A 1227 31.09 29.87 46.01
C GLN A 1227 31.13 28.72 44.99
N TYR A 1228 31.25 29.04 43.69
CA TYR A 1228 31.40 28.01 42.65
C TYR A 1228 32.69 27.20 42.80
N ALA A 1229 33.78 27.80 43.30
CA ALA A 1229 35.03 27.09 43.56
C ALA A 1229 34.92 26.06 44.71
N ASP A 1230 34.09 26.33 45.72
CA ASP A 1230 33.83 25.38 46.82
C ASP A 1230 32.91 24.23 46.39
N ASP A 1231 32.02 24.45 45.42
CA ASP A 1231 31.20 23.40 44.79
C ASP A 1231 32.05 22.48 43.89
N ILE A 1232 33.06 23.01 43.18
CA ILE A 1232 33.98 22.24 42.33
C ILE A 1232 34.92 21.34 43.15
N LYS A 1233 35.33 21.74 44.37
CA LYS A 1233 36.19 20.93 45.24
C LYS A 1233 35.57 19.60 45.69
N GLN A 1234 34.24 19.48 45.62
CA GLN A 1234 33.52 18.27 46.04
C GLN A 1234 33.43 17.21 44.94
N ASP A 1235 33.80 17.53 43.70
CA ASP A 1235 33.80 16.61 42.56
C ASP A 1235 35.23 16.09 42.30
N GLU A 1236 35.47 14.80 42.58
CA GLU A 1236 36.81 14.18 42.50
C GLU A 1236 37.42 14.23 41.08
N ASN A 1237 36.61 14.43 40.03
CA ASN A 1237 37.08 14.50 38.64
C ASN A 1237 37.52 15.91 38.19
N LEU A 1238 37.26 16.96 38.99
CA LEU A 1238 37.52 18.36 38.62
C LEU A 1238 38.55 19.07 39.52
N GLN A 1239 39.17 18.35 40.47
CA GLN A 1239 40.15 18.93 41.41
C GLN A 1239 41.40 19.51 40.73
N ASP A 1240 41.77 19.03 39.55
CA ASP A 1240 42.93 19.54 38.79
C ASP A 1240 42.74 20.96 38.22
N LEU A 1241 41.50 21.47 38.17
CA LEU A 1241 41.17 22.82 37.70
C LEU A 1241 41.14 23.88 38.82
N VAL A 1242 41.25 23.46 40.08
CA VAL A 1242 41.14 24.34 41.27
C VAL A 1242 42.51 24.91 41.70
N TRP A 1243 43.62 24.33 41.23
CA TRP A 1243 44.98 24.85 41.39
C TRP A 1243 45.33 25.86 40.30
#